data_AF-A0A7S6B3G8-F1
#
_entry.id   AF-A0A7S6B3G8-F1
#
_cell.length_a   1.000
_cell.length_b   1.000
_cell.length_c   1.000
_cell.angle_alpha   90.00
_cell.angle_beta   90.00
_cell.angle_gamma   90.00
#
_symmetry.space_group_name_H-M   'P 1'
#
loop_
_entity.id
_entity.type
_entity.pdbx_description
1 polymer ?
#
loop_
_entity_poly.entity_id
_entity_poly.type
_entity_poly.pdbx_seq_one_letter_code
_entity_poly.pdbx_strand_id
1 'polypeptide(L)'
;FTYGNEHLRTRKSQINSMNSGFQYPVSEESIFGFILKGKYYGESECKQELAKYCQELKEVDPNLEKVDDRVKESCKSTEKIQEKCKNLITKIKEKLDKIKPNATKYISNPQDSHCAEYEEECLFFGQSDAVLQPFCYNLLGLCYKNRRQEAAEEILFRALKGTVNNKDSCAGRMKEVCPILSEGSDELMSSCLDPDTTCQNLQKKIGNFCNPLNSTLNEDELEEKCHERLEECHFYSKSCKETKCDEVKKQCEEKNIKFEIPGSNFIPIEPKGTLLDEILLSKVYGIWKNKGIFVGMPGKKSLADILLLLSKEEKSTNKKCTKALDKCDNSKHLNSELKALCGNGEREKKCKELVNVTARCSGFKKKLYLKNLSSYPANQDSETIYWHQLSRSLTEEECIEFESSCFYLGNMCEETLKKTCKNVRIACYKRAQEMALFELFRDGLRGKLDTLKPENEIFKECQQVVLDNCRGIKNKEHIPRCLMPKKLCLEFSEDISTQSQELKQILDVARDFYTKKECTELKKRCEDLEKDSIVNYWTCIALNLRCKYSDVVEELENIFLIEEKGILKDQESCEKALKKECDEFSRNEVDVFGILCILQKETCQSMVERTKNYCRILKENMKNEKILGDGKGKDEELPEEVCLLWSPYCDQLMENCPDLLKKEGDNDGVCLKLKEKCTPFWQKRLLDDELINKLKGNLADNTKCKTALGKCCAEWKTGTNESLKNLCNTKSNTTLESQVCQKLVKRIAEKCPNLKKNLEEREGELKNKTKEYERVKKEAEKALGKNNLFLSRLEESLDEQNMMKRGAFALPILSENDLSEPTDAKIELERIRRSQVDAGISEVEREVLSAVAKTLELYIELKEECKILQSDCDFKEDCPEAEEVCGKIDEFCNPESLKIKPSNITTTITETETTVTTETFVLSPETSTVPGKTIENTITIIKTMNQTEIKYSSPITLTTTKFIEGNCTTLCDINTQETKTSFQLTTVTSTVTTTSIIISTVRLTSTLKCTPTKSTTDSTKETQKPEPTWCTTDSTKETQKPEPTKSTTDSTKETQKPEPTWCTTDSIKETQK
;
A
#
# COMPACT_ATOMS: atom_id res chain seq x y z
N PHE A 1 -4.01 -0.95 -9.00
CA PHE A 1 -3.41 -2.29 -9.06
C PHE A 1 -2.98 -2.75 -7.67
N THR A 2 -3.76 -3.64 -7.06
CA THR A 2 -3.54 -4.16 -5.69
C THR A 2 -3.82 -5.67 -5.66
N TYR A 3 -2.99 -6.44 -6.36
CA TYR A 3 -2.99 -7.90 -6.29
C TYR A 3 -1.60 -8.41 -5.90
N GLY A 4 -1.56 -9.48 -5.11
CA GLY A 4 -0.31 -10.08 -4.61
C GLY A 4 -0.12 -10.04 -3.08
N ASN A 5 -1.09 -9.52 -2.30
CA ASN A 5 -1.02 -9.43 -0.84
C ASN A 5 -2.14 -10.19 -0.10
N GLU A 6 -3.00 -10.91 -0.84
CA GLU A 6 -4.10 -11.72 -0.29
C GLU A 6 -3.78 -13.23 -0.24
N HIS A 7 -3.07 -13.78 -1.23
CA HIS A 7 -2.70 -15.22 -1.30
C HIS A 7 -1.71 -15.72 -0.21
N LEU A 8 -1.43 -14.91 0.82
CA LEU A 8 -0.77 -15.36 2.06
C LEU A 8 -1.58 -15.04 3.34
N ARG A 9 -2.75 -14.39 3.22
CA ARG A 9 -3.76 -14.35 4.30
C ARG A 9 -4.71 -15.54 4.15
N THR A 10 -5.21 -16.03 5.28
CA THR A 10 -6.20 -17.11 5.39
C THR A 10 -5.88 -18.45 4.71
N ARG A 11 -5.05 -19.26 5.37
CA ARG A 11 -5.35 -20.70 5.50
C ARG A 11 -6.61 -20.92 6.34
N LYS A 12 -7.78 -20.51 5.81
CA LYS A 12 -9.09 -20.87 6.38
C LYS A 12 -9.46 -22.30 5.94
N SER A 13 -8.69 -23.28 6.41
CA SER A 13 -9.17 -24.66 6.45
C SER A 13 -10.48 -24.69 7.24
N GLN A 14 -11.55 -25.22 6.66
CA GLN A 14 -12.88 -25.23 7.26
C GLN A 14 -12.86 -25.88 8.65
N ILE A 15 -12.95 -25.09 9.73
CA ILE A 15 -13.08 -25.62 11.11
C ILE A 15 -14.55 -26.00 11.38
N ASN A 16 -15.14 -26.77 10.47
CA ASN A 16 -16.38 -27.51 10.71
C ASN A 16 -16.07 -28.85 11.38
N SER A 17 -15.27 -28.79 12.45
CA SER A 17 -14.99 -29.88 13.38
C SER A 17 -14.99 -29.36 14.81
N MET A 18 -16.20 -29.03 15.29
CA MET A 18 -16.46 -29.02 16.73
C MET A 18 -16.39 -30.47 17.22
N ASN A 19 -15.72 -30.68 18.36
CA ASN A 19 -15.56 -31.95 19.10
C ASN A 19 -14.48 -32.96 18.64
N SER A 20 -13.59 -32.65 17.69
CA SER A 20 -12.34 -33.41 17.52
C SER A 20 -11.24 -32.89 18.46
N GLY A 21 -10.61 -33.78 19.23
CA GLY A 21 -9.40 -33.49 20.01
C GLY A 21 -8.22 -33.04 19.14
N PHE A 22 -7.22 -32.41 19.75
CA PHE A 22 -6.07 -31.84 19.05
C PHE A 22 -4.78 -31.97 19.87
N GLN A 23 -3.66 -32.23 19.17
CA GLN A 23 -2.33 -32.29 19.76
C GLN A 23 -1.33 -31.53 18.90
N TYR A 24 -0.51 -30.70 19.57
CA TYR A 24 0.61 -30.00 18.96
C TYR A 24 1.67 -30.99 18.40
N PRO A 25 2.31 -30.71 17.26
CA PRO A 25 3.35 -31.54 16.63
C PRO A 25 4.72 -31.49 17.34
N VAL A 26 4.72 -31.59 18.67
CA VAL A 26 5.90 -31.62 19.57
C VAL A 26 5.72 -32.73 20.61
N SER A 27 6.80 -33.12 21.30
CA SER A 27 6.72 -34.17 22.32
C SER A 27 6.00 -33.70 23.59
N GLU A 28 5.42 -34.64 24.34
CA GLU A 28 4.74 -34.34 25.61
C GLU A 28 5.70 -33.71 26.63
N GLU A 29 6.94 -34.19 26.63
CA GLU A 29 8.03 -33.73 27.48
C GLU A 29 8.42 -32.27 27.14
N SER A 30 8.38 -31.87 25.87
CA SER A 30 8.58 -30.47 25.45
C SER A 30 7.52 -29.57 26.09
N ILE A 31 6.23 -29.90 25.92
CA ILE A 31 5.10 -29.10 26.44
C ILE A 31 5.21 -28.87 27.95
N PHE A 32 5.31 -29.94 28.73
CA PHE A 32 5.34 -29.78 30.19
C PHE A 32 6.69 -29.30 30.72
N GLY A 33 7.81 -29.58 30.04
CA GLY A 33 9.13 -29.03 30.37
C GLY A 33 9.18 -27.50 30.26
N PHE A 34 8.44 -26.93 29.31
CA PHE A 34 8.23 -25.50 29.18
C PHE A 34 7.23 -24.94 30.21
N ILE A 35 6.07 -25.59 30.42
CA ILE A 35 5.07 -25.17 31.43
C ILE A 35 5.71 -25.07 32.82
N LEU A 36 6.50 -26.07 33.21
CA LEU A 36 7.11 -26.19 34.54
C LEU A 36 8.35 -25.31 34.75
N LYS A 37 8.97 -24.76 33.70
CA LYS A 37 10.08 -23.76 33.78
C LYS A 37 11.22 -24.17 34.72
N GLY A 38 11.64 -25.43 34.64
CA GLY A 38 12.68 -26.01 35.51
C GLY A 38 12.16 -26.66 36.79
N LYS A 39 10.91 -26.41 37.23
CA LYS A 39 10.33 -26.98 38.46
C LYS A 39 9.87 -28.45 38.33
N TYR A 40 10.59 -29.23 37.52
CA TYR A 40 10.44 -30.68 37.37
C TYR A 40 11.52 -31.47 38.11
N TYR A 41 12.36 -30.82 38.94
CA TYR A 41 13.32 -31.56 39.78
C TYR A 41 12.64 -32.17 41.01
N GLY A 42 11.66 -31.47 41.62
CA GLY A 42 10.84 -31.96 42.76
C GLY A 42 9.38 -32.27 42.40
N GLU A 43 8.83 -33.34 42.98
CA GLU A 43 7.43 -33.77 42.76
C GLU A 43 6.40 -32.76 43.31
N SER A 44 6.73 -32.07 44.40
CA SER A 44 5.91 -31.02 45.01
C SER A 44 5.80 -29.77 44.13
N GLU A 45 6.93 -29.29 43.61
CA GLU A 45 7.01 -28.09 42.77
C GLU A 45 6.28 -28.32 41.43
N CYS A 46 6.45 -29.51 40.84
CA CYS A 46 5.75 -29.93 39.64
C CYS A 46 4.22 -29.88 39.84
N LYS A 47 3.72 -30.43 40.95
CA LYS A 47 2.28 -30.40 41.28
C LYS A 47 1.78 -28.96 41.47
N GLN A 48 2.57 -28.10 42.10
CA GLN A 48 2.18 -26.71 42.38
C GLN A 48 2.05 -25.87 41.09
N GLU A 49 3.07 -25.87 40.22
CA GLU A 49 2.99 -25.12 38.95
C GLU A 49 1.98 -25.72 37.98
N LEU A 50 1.88 -27.05 37.87
CA LEU A 50 0.89 -27.67 36.99
C LEU A 50 -0.54 -27.40 37.48
N ALA A 51 -0.81 -27.45 38.79
CA ALA A 51 -2.12 -27.08 39.33
C ALA A 51 -2.46 -25.61 39.08
N LYS A 52 -1.50 -24.69 39.29
CA LYS A 52 -1.68 -23.26 38.97
C LYS A 52 -1.97 -23.06 37.49
N TYR A 53 -1.22 -23.70 36.60
CA TYR A 53 -1.40 -23.62 35.15
C TYR A 53 -2.78 -24.15 34.73
N CYS A 54 -3.19 -25.30 35.25
CA CYS A 54 -4.51 -25.86 35.01
C CYS A 54 -5.66 -24.97 35.55
N GLN A 55 -5.43 -24.20 36.62
CA GLN A 55 -6.40 -23.22 37.11
C GLN A 55 -6.48 -22.01 36.16
N GLU A 56 -5.35 -21.40 35.79
CA GLU A 56 -5.31 -20.23 34.88
C GLU A 56 -5.99 -20.54 33.53
N LEU A 57 -5.89 -21.77 33.03
CA LEU A 57 -6.62 -22.21 31.83
C LEU A 57 -8.14 -22.36 32.07
N LYS A 58 -8.56 -22.96 33.19
CA LYS A 58 -10.00 -23.17 33.51
C LYS A 58 -10.76 -21.87 33.78
N GLU A 59 -10.08 -20.78 34.12
CA GLU A 59 -10.66 -19.44 34.22
C GLU A 59 -11.08 -18.83 32.86
N VAL A 60 -10.61 -19.43 31.75
CA VAL A 60 -10.82 -19.01 30.35
C VAL A 60 -11.62 -20.05 29.56
N ASP A 61 -11.29 -21.34 29.72
CA ASP A 61 -11.91 -22.50 29.07
C ASP A 61 -12.18 -23.58 30.14
N PRO A 62 -13.37 -23.58 30.78
CA PRO A 62 -13.67 -24.49 31.90
C PRO A 62 -13.60 -25.98 31.55
N ASN A 63 -13.91 -26.34 30.30
CA ASN A 63 -13.91 -27.72 29.82
C ASN A 63 -12.55 -28.16 29.24
N LEU A 64 -11.63 -27.21 29.03
CA LEU A 64 -10.34 -27.42 28.38
C LEU A 64 -10.51 -28.06 26.98
N GLU A 65 -11.43 -27.53 26.18
CA GLU A 65 -11.72 -27.97 24.80
C GLU A 65 -10.83 -27.30 23.75
N LYS A 66 -10.19 -26.18 24.08
CA LYS A 66 -9.33 -25.40 23.17
C LYS A 66 -7.83 -25.61 23.39
N VAL A 67 -7.45 -26.50 24.31
CA VAL A 67 -6.05 -26.83 24.63
C VAL A 67 -5.64 -28.20 24.08
N ASP A 68 -4.34 -28.49 24.08
CA ASP A 68 -3.80 -29.80 23.70
C ASP A 68 -4.38 -30.93 24.56
N ASP A 69 -4.78 -32.06 23.94
CA ASP A 69 -5.39 -33.20 24.62
C ASP A 69 -4.57 -33.70 25.83
N ARG A 70 -3.23 -33.62 25.76
CA ARG A 70 -2.32 -34.06 26.83
C ARG A 70 -2.39 -33.10 28.03
N VAL A 71 -2.55 -31.80 27.77
CA VAL A 71 -2.80 -30.78 28.79
C VAL A 71 -4.21 -30.98 29.37
N LYS A 72 -5.22 -31.16 28.52
CA LYS A 72 -6.61 -31.46 28.92
C LYS A 72 -6.69 -32.64 29.89
N GLU A 73 -6.13 -33.79 29.51
CA GLU A 73 -6.07 -35.01 30.34
C GLU A 73 -5.38 -34.75 31.69
N SER A 74 -4.20 -34.11 31.65
CA SER A 74 -3.41 -33.85 32.86
C SER A 74 -4.10 -32.88 33.83
N CYS A 75 -4.92 -31.97 33.31
CA CYS A 75 -5.67 -30.99 34.09
C CYS A 75 -7.07 -31.44 34.54
N LYS A 76 -7.51 -32.68 34.23
CA LYS A 76 -8.85 -33.19 34.62
C LYS A 76 -9.10 -33.11 36.12
N SER A 77 -8.21 -33.68 36.94
CA SER A 77 -8.34 -33.75 38.40
C SER A 77 -7.00 -33.57 39.11
N THR A 78 -7.06 -33.26 40.41
CA THR A 78 -5.87 -33.18 41.27
C THR A 78 -5.09 -34.51 41.28
N GLU A 79 -5.79 -35.65 41.20
CA GLU A 79 -5.16 -36.97 41.13
C GLU A 79 -4.38 -37.15 39.81
N LYS A 80 -4.95 -36.71 38.68
CA LYS A 80 -4.26 -36.73 37.37
C LYS A 80 -3.01 -35.86 37.36
N ILE A 81 -3.03 -34.71 38.02
CA ILE A 81 -1.83 -33.86 38.22
C ILE A 81 -0.75 -34.62 39.01
N GLN A 82 -1.13 -35.35 40.07
CA GLN A 82 -0.18 -36.14 40.86
C GLN A 82 0.40 -37.33 40.10
N GLU A 83 -0.44 -38.07 39.36
CA GLU A 83 -0.02 -39.17 38.48
C GLU A 83 0.93 -38.66 37.39
N LYS A 84 0.60 -37.53 36.75
CA LYS A 84 1.40 -36.94 35.67
C LYS A 84 2.79 -36.57 36.15
N CYS A 85 2.91 -35.84 37.27
CA CYS A 85 4.21 -35.40 37.77
C CYS A 85 5.17 -36.55 38.07
N LYS A 86 4.69 -37.68 38.63
CA LYS A 86 5.56 -38.84 38.90
C LYS A 86 6.19 -39.42 37.64
N ASN A 87 5.42 -39.58 36.58
CA ASN A 87 5.88 -40.17 35.32
C ASN A 87 6.67 -39.18 34.46
N LEU A 88 6.25 -37.91 34.46
CA LEU A 88 6.80 -36.85 33.61
C LEU A 88 8.24 -36.47 34.01
N ILE A 89 8.54 -36.41 35.32
CA ILE A 89 9.85 -35.99 35.83
C ILE A 89 10.99 -36.87 35.29
N THR A 90 10.77 -38.19 35.21
CA THR A 90 11.74 -39.14 34.66
C THR A 90 11.91 -38.95 33.15
N LYS A 91 10.80 -38.88 32.39
CA LYS A 91 10.81 -38.65 30.94
C LYS A 91 11.55 -37.36 30.53
N ILE A 92 11.33 -36.25 31.26
CA ILE A 92 12.00 -34.97 31.00
C ILE A 92 13.50 -35.09 31.26
N LYS A 93 13.92 -35.73 32.36
CA LYS A 93 15.34 -35.99 32.64
C LYS A 93 15.97 -36.83 31.54
N GLU A 94 15.34 -37.93 31.14
CA GLU A 94 15.80 -38.76 30.00
C GLU A 94 15.90 -38.00 28.67
N LYS A 95 14.99 -37.05 28.38
CA LYS A 95 15.10 -36.22 27.16
C LYS A 95 16.26 -35.25 27.26
N LEU A 96 16.42 -34.56 28.40
CA LEU A 96 17.51 -33.62 28.65
C LEU A 96 18.88 -34.30 28.60
N ASP A 97 19.01 -35.49 29.18
CA ASP A 97 20.28 -36.21 29.27
C ASP A 97 20.71 -36.85 27.92
N LYS A 98 19.77 -36.99 26.96
CA LYS A 98 20.08 -37.27 25.54
C LYS A 98 20.60 -36.03 24.80
N ILE A 99 20.09 -34.83 25.14
CA ILE A 99 20.48 -33.57 24.48
C ILE A 99 21.82 -33.05 25.00
N LYS A 100 22.08 -33.12 26.31
CA LYS A 100 23.26 -32.54 26.98
C LYS A 100 24.63 -32.93 26.37
N PRO A 101 24.89 -34.20 25.98
CA PRO A 101 26.14 -34.56 25.31
C PRO A 101 26.33 -33.83 23.98
N ASN A 102 25.27 -33.74 23.16
CA ASN A 102 25.30 -33.08 21.86
C ASN A 102 25.40 -31.55 22.02
N ALA A 103 24.67 -30.98 22.98
CA ALA A 103 24.78 -29.56 23.35
C ALA A 103 26.21 -29.19 23.79
N THR A 104 26.85 -30.04 24.60
CA THR A 104 28.25 -29.85 25.04
C THR A 104 29.23 -29.95 23.87
N LYS A 105 29.08 -30.97 23.01
CA LYS A 105 29.87 -31.15 21.79
C LYS A 105 29.74 -29.96 20.84
N TYR A 106 28.54 -29.40 20.68
CA TYR A 106 28.29 -28.21 19.86
C TYR A 106 28.90 -26.95 20.47
N ILE A 107 28.88 -26.78 21.80
CA ILE A 107 29.59 -25.67 22.47
C ILE A 107 31.10 -25.73 22.17
N SER A 108 31.69 -26.92 22.05
CA SER A 108 33.09 -27.10 21.64
C SER A 108 33.32 -26.90 20.13
N ASN A 109 32.36 -27.21 19.27
CA ASN A 109 32.46 -27.05 17.82
C ASN A 109 31.08 -26.81 17.15
N PRO A 110 30.65 -25.55 16.98
CA PRO A 110 29.38 -25.22 16.34
C PRO A 110 29.35 -25.62 14.85
N GLN A 111 28.23 -26.15 14.37
CA GLN A 111 28.02 -26.51 12.96
C GLN A 111 26.58 -26.23 12.52
N ASP A 112 26.42 -25.72 11.30
CA ASP A 112 25.17 -25.14 10.78
C ASP A 112 23.99 -26.13 10.63
N SER A 113 24.24 -27.44 10.53
CA SER A 113 23.22 -28.47 10.27
C SER A 113 22.19 -28.68 11.39
N HIS A 114 22.44 -28.13 12.58
CA HIS A 114 21.74 -28.51 13.81
C HIS A 114 20.46 -27.71 14.13
N CYS A 115 20.11 -26.71 13.31
CA CYS A 115 18.96 -25.84 13.58
C CYS A 115 17.63 -26.61 13.61
N ALA A 116 17.31 -27.35 12.54
CA ALA A 116 16.09 -28.14 12.48
C ALA A 116 16.02 -29.30 13.50
N GLU A 117 17.13 -29.63 14.17
CA GLU A 117 17.24 -30.73 15.14
C GLU A 117 17.10 -30.27 16.61
N TYR A 118 17.51 -29.04 16.95
CA TYR A 118 17.57 -28.56 18.35
C TYR A 118 16.89 -27.20 18.60
N GLU A 119 16.34 -26.55 17.59
CA GLU A 119 15.64 -25.27 17.76
C GLU A 119 14.35 -25.41 18.57
N GLU A 120 13.60 -26.52 18.42
CA GLU A 120 12.48 -26.86 19.33
C GLU A 120 12.98 -26.99 20.77
N GLU A 121 13.95 -27.87 21.01
CA GLU A 121 14.53 -28.14 22.33
C GLU A 121 14.98 -26.86 23.03
N CYS A 122 15.55 -25.91 22.28
CA CYS A 122 15.99 -24.64 22.81
C CYS A 122 14.87 -23.63 23.12
N LEU A 123 13.75 -23.67 22.39
CA LEU A 123 12.59 -22.82 22.68
C LEU A 123 11.75 -23.38 23.85
N PHE A 124 11.69 -24.70 24.03
CA PHE A 124 10.95 -25.35 25.13
C PHE A 124 11.78 -25.52 26.42
N PHE A 125 13.04 -25.94 26.34
CA PHE A 125 13.89 -26.24 27.52
C PHE A 125 14.99 -25.20 27.79
N GLY A 126 15.28 -24.28 26.87
CA GLY A 126 16.40 -23.33 27.00
C GLY A 126 16.31 -22.32 28.16
N GLN A 127 15.17 -22.23 28.84
CA GLN A 127 15.05 -21.52 30.13
C GLN A 127 15.35 -22.43 31.34
N SER A 128 15.05 -23.73 31.23
CA SER A 128 14.84 -24.65 32.34
C SER A 128 16.09 -25.42 32.81
N ASP A 129 17.15 -25.49 32.00
CA ASP A 129 18.40 -26.21 32.33
C ASP A 129 19.64 -25.34 32.01
N ALA A 130 20.52 -25.19 33.00
CA ALA A 130 21.70 -24.31 32.93
C ALA A 130 22.78 -24.81 31.95
N VAL A 131 22.79 -26.09 31.57
CA VAL A 131 23.70 -26.63 30.53
C VAL A 131 23.18 -26.26 29.14
N LEU A 132 21.86 -26.22 28.96
CA LEU A 132 21.24 -25.85 27.68
C LEU A 132 21.26 -24.33 27.44
N GLN A 133 21.19 -23.50 28.48
CA GLN A 133 21.20 -22.04 28.36
C GLN A 133 22.35 -21.49 27.45
N PRO A 134 23.64 -21.84 27.64
CA PRO A 134 24.72 -21.42 26.74
C PRO A 134 24.66 -22.05 25.35
N PHE A 135 24.22 -23.31 25.24
CA PHE A 135 24.05 -24.01 23.95
C PHE A 135 23.00 -23.29 23.09
N CYS A 136 21.81 -23.06 23.64
CA CYS A 136 20.70 -22.40 22.97
C CYS A 136 20.98 -20.94 22.63
N TYR A 137 21.69 -20.23 23.51
CA TYR A 137 22.23 -18.91 23.18
C TYR A 137 23.16 -18.96 21.95
N ASN A 138 23.96 -20.01 21.74
CA ASN A 138 24.76 -20.17 20.51
C ASN A 138 23.94 -20.65 19.31
N LEU A 139 23.01 -21.58 19.48
CA LEU A 139 22.21 -22.16 18.39
C LEU A 139 21.27 -21.12 17.76
N LEU A 140 20.39 -20.49 18.54
CA LEU A 140 19.36 -19.57 18.02
C LEU A 140 19.98 -18.38 17.25
N GLY A 141 21.13 -17.88 17.72
CA GLY A 141 21.89 -16.83 17.04
C GLY A 141 22.60 -17.27 15.76
N LEU A 142 22.83 -18.57 15.56
CA LEU A 142 23.30 -19.12 14.29
C LEU A 142 22.13 -19.38 13.33
N CYS A 143 21.04 -19.95 13.83
CA CYS A 143 19.86 -20.30 13.02
C CYS A 143 19.20 -19.06 12.39
N TYR A 144 19.06 -17.97 13.14
CA TYR A 144 18.60 -16.70 12.58
C TYR A 144 19.51 -16.17 11.47
N LYS A 145 20.84 -16.18 11.68
CA LYS A 145 21.82 -15.77 10.66
C LYS A 145 21.69 -16.63 9.40
N ASN A 146 21.47 -17.93 9.56
CA ASN A 146 21.39 -18.85 8.43
C ASN A 146 20.06 -18.69 7.66
N ARG A 147 18.92 -18.53 8.35
CA ARG A 147 17.63 -18.15 7.72
C ARG A 147 17.74 -16.79 6.99
N ARG A 148 18.48 -15.81 7.52
CA ARG A 148 18.78 -14.54 6.81
C ARG A 148 19.66 -14.73 5.57
N GLN A 149 20.63 -15.64 5.62
CA GLN A 149 21.46 -15.99 4.45
C GLN A 149 20.65 -16.71 3.36
N GLU A 150 19.69 -17.56 3.73
CA GLU A 150 18.78 -18.23 2.79
C GLU A 150 17.92 -17.21 2.02
N ALA A 151 17.43 -16.15 2.68
CA ALA A 151 16.75 -15.05 2.02
C ALA A 151 17.63 -14.32 0.99
N ALA A 152 18.90 -14.07 1.33
CA ALA A 152 19.86 -13.47 0.40
C ALA A 152 20.19 -14.41 -0.78
N GLU A 153 20.26 -15.72 -0.55
CA GLU A 153 20.44 -16.71 -1.62
C GLU A 153 19.24 -16.76 -2.58
N GLU A 154 18.00 -16.69 -2.07
CA GLU A 154 16.79 -16.58 -2.90
C GLU A 154 16.85 -15.34 -3.82
N ILE A 155 17.20 -14.18 -3.26
CA ILE A 155 17.33 -12.92 -4.00
C ILE A 155 18.41 -13.02 -5.09
N LEU A 156 19.55 -13.66 -4.80
CA LEU A 156 20.59 -13.92 -5.79
C LEU A 156 20.11 -14.88 -6.89
N PHE A 157 19.40 -15.96 -6.56
CA PHE A 157 18.84 -16.87 -7.56
C PHE A 157 17.91 -16.14 -8.55
N ARG A 158 17.03 -15.26 -8.05
CA ARG A 158 16.15 -14.42 -8.88
C ARG A 158 16.94 -13.45 -9.77
N ALA A 159 17.96 -12.77 -9.23
CA ALA A 159 18.77 -11.79 -9.96
C ALA A 159 19.74 -12.38 -11.01
N LEU A 160 20.16 -13.63 -10.81
CA LEU A 160 21.07 -14.36 -11.69
C LEU A 160 20.35 -15.00 -12.90
N LYS A 161 19.00 -15.02 -12.94
CA LYS A 161 18.16 -15.31 -14.12
C LYS A 161 18.55 -16.57 -14.94
N GLY A 162 19.11 -17.60 -14.29
CA GLY A 162 19.53 -18.86 -14.90
C GLY A 162 21.05 -19.15 -14.90
N THR A 163 21.92 -18.16 -14.67
CA THR A 163 23.37 -18.33 -14.86
C THR A 163 24.06 -19.23 -13.82
N VAL A 164 23.39 -19.60 -12.73
CA VAL A 164 23.97 -20.38 -11.60
C VAL A 164 24.47 -21.77 -12.03
N ASN A 165 23.95 -22.31 -13.13
CA ASN A 165 24.41 -23.59 -13.68
C ASN A 165 25.85 -23.57 -14.23
N ASN A 166 26.41 -22.40 -14.56
CA ASN A 166 27.75 -22.21 -15.10
C ASN A 166 28.55 -21.20 -14.26
N LYS A 167 29.73 -21.59 -13.76
CA LYS A 167 30.49 -20.76 -12.82
C LYS A 167 30.88 -19.39 -13.39
N ASP A 168 31.39 -19.35 -14.61
CA ASP A 168 31.93 -18.12 -15.20
C ASP A 168 30.81 -17.14 -15.60
N SER A 169 29.71 -17.68 -16.13
CA SER A 169 28.48 -16.93 -16.40
C SER A 169 27.88 -16.36 -15.11
N CYS A 170 27.80 -17.17 -14.05
CA CYS A 170 27.37 -16.73 -12.72
C CYS A 170 28.29 -15.63 -12.16
N ALA A 171 29.61 -15.83 -12.17
CA ALA A 171 30.56 -14.85 -11.65
C ALA A 171 30.60 -13.55 -12.48
N GLY A 172 30.28 -13.62 -13.77
CA GLY A 172 30.05 -12.46 -14.63
C GLY A 172 28.78 -11.70 -14.25
N ARG A 173 27.64 -12.39 -14.19
CA ARG A 173 26.34 -11.81 -13.83
C ARG A 173 26.31 -11.23 -12.41
N MET A 174 26.95 -11.91 -11.45
CA MET A 174 27.19 -11.38 -10.08
C MET A 174 27.81 -9.98 -10.13
N LYS A 175 28.87 -9.79 -10.93
CA LYS A 175 29.60 -8.50 -11.03
C LYS A 175 28.76 -7.37 -11.63
N GLU A 176 27.69 -7.70 -12.35
CA GLU A 176 26.69 -6.77 -12.89
C GLU A 176 25.62 -6.38 -11.86
N VAL A 177 25.09 -7.36 -11.10
CA VAL A 177 23.97 -7.13 -10.16
C VAL A 177 24.41 -6.64 -8.77
N CYS A 178 25.58 -7.07 -8.30
CA CYS A 178 26.08 -6.77 -6.96
C CYS A 178 26.26 -5.27 -6.60
N PRO A 179 26.59 -4.35 -7.53
CA PRO A 179 26.60 -2.91 -7.24
C PRO A 179 25.25 -2.36 -6.77
N ILE A 180 24.14 -3.05 -7.09
CA ILE A 180 22.79 -2.72 -6.62
C ILE A 180 22.43 -3.61 -5.41
N LEU A 181 22.58 -4.93 -5.53
CA LEU A 181 22.13 -5.87 -4.50
C LEU A 181 22.90 -5.78 -3.18
N SER A 182 24.14 -5.28 -3.19
CA SER A 182 24.92 -5.10 -1.96
C SER A 182 24.39 -3.98 -1.05
N GLU A 183 23.49 -3.12 -1.54
CA GLU A 183 22.73 -2.17 -0.70
C GLU A 183 21.45 -2.81 -0.11
N GLY A 184 21.09 -4.01 -0.57
CA GLY A 184 19.88 -4.74 -0.19
C GLY A 184 19.94 -5.39 1.20
N SER A 185 21.01 -6.10 1.55
CA SER A 185 21.23 -6.62 2.90
C SER A 185 22.71 -6.89 3.17
N ASP A 186 23.07 -7.07 4.44
CA ASP A 186 24.43 -7.39 4.87
C ASP A 186 24.90 -8.77 4.34
N GLU A 187 23.98 -9.73 4.25
CA GLU A 187 24.21 -11.06 3.66
C GLU A 187 24.40 -10.98 2.14
N LEU A 188 23.65 -10.12 1.45
CA LEU A 188 23.86 -9.84 0.02
C LEU A 188 25.22 -9.16 -0.21
N MET A 189 25.57 -8.14 0.57
CA MET A 189 26.92 -7.55 0.55
C MET A 189 27.99 -8.62 0.77
N SER A 190 27.85 -9.47 1.80
CA SER A 190 28.79 -10.56 2.09
C SER A 190 28.98 -11.51 0.91
N SER A 191 27.87 -11.87 0.25
CA SER A 191 27.84 -12.78 -0.90
C SER A 191 28.44 -12.13 -2.16
N CYS A 192 28.37 -10.81 -2.25
CA CYS A 192 28.91 -10.00 -3.34
C CYS A 192 30.42 -9.67 -3.21
N LEU A 193 31.07 -9.92 -2.07
CA LEU A 193 32.52 -9.73 -1.92
C LEU A 193 33.34 -10.74 -2.75
N ASP A 194 32.84 -11.98 -2.86
CA ASP A 194 33.49 -13.07 -3.56
C ASP A 194 32.51 -13.81 -4.48
N PRO A 195 32.24 -13.27 -5.69
CA PRO A 195 31.36 -13.88 -6.68
C PRO A 195 31.68 -15.35 -6.99
N ASP A 196 32.96 -15.71 -7.01
CA ASP A 196 33.42 -17.04 -7.39
C ASP A 196 33.04 -18.10 -6.34
N THR A 197 33.28 -17.83 -5.05
CA THR A 197 32.88 -18.70 -3.94
C THR A 197 31.36 -18.73 -3.76
N THR A 198 30.69 -17.59 -3.90
CA THR A 198 29.23 -17.49 -3.84
C THR A 198 28.57 -18.33 -4.92
N CYS A 199 28.99 -18.21 -6.18
CA CYS A 199 28.47 -19.03 -7.27
C CYS A 199 28.69 -20.53 -7.04
N GLN A 200 29.84 -20.95 -6.50
CA GLN A 200 30.07 -22.35 -6.13
C GLN A 200 29.15 -22.84 -4.99
N ASN A 201 28.70 -21.97 -4.10
CA ASN A 201 27.79 -22.33 -3.01
C ASN A 201 26.33 -22.35 -3.47
N LEU A 202 25.91 -21.39 -4.29
CA LEU A 202 24.60 -21.40 -4.96
C LEU A 202 24.45 -22.65 -5.85
N GLN A 203 25.50 -23.02 -6.62
CA GLN A 203 25.48 -24.22 -7.47
C GLN A 203 25.29 -25.53 -6.67
N LYS A 204 25.77 -25.60 -5.41
CA LYS A 204 25.49 -26.75 -4.51
C LYS A 204 24.05 -26.76 -4.00
N LYS A 205 23.44 -25.58 -3.83
CA LYS A 205 22.08 -25.38 -3.31
C LYS A 205 20.98 -25.38 -4.40
N ILE A 206 21.37 -25.44 -5.68
CA ILE A 206 20.45 -25.38 -6.83
C ILE A 206 19.30 -26.40 -6.77
N GLY A 207 19.54 -27.57 -6.17
CA GLY A 207 18.52 -28.60 -5.94
C GLY A 207 17.35 -28.11 -5.08
N ASN A 208 17.58 -27.20 -4.12
CA ASN A 208 16.51 -26.69 -3.26
C ASN A 208 15.46 -25.88 -4.03
N PHE A 209 15.88 -25.21 -5.12
CA PHE A 209 15.01 -24.40 -5.99
C PHE A 209 14.46 -25.21 -7.18
N CYS A 210 15.21 -26.21 -7.67
CA CYS A 210 14.77 -27.06 -8.78
C CYS A 210 13.89 -28.24 -8.36
N ASN A 211 14.10 -28.82 -7.17
CA ASN A 211 13.32 -29.99 -6.70
C ASN A 211 11.81 -29.71 -6.61
N PRO A 212 11.34 -28.53 -6.14
CA PRO A 212 9.93 -28.16 -6.24
C PRO A 212 9.39 -28.31 -7.66
N LEU A 213 10.09 -27.73 -8.65
CA LEU A 213 9.65 -27.61 -10.05
C LEU A 213 9.48 -28.94 -10.81
N ASN A 214 9.82 -30.07 -10.21
CA ASN A 214 9.71 -31.39 -10.84
C ASN A 214 8.30 -32.01 -10.75
N SER A 215 7.39 -31.43 -9.97
CA SER A 215 5.98 -31.84 -9.90
C SER A 215 5.05 -30.97 -10.76
N THR A 216 3.95 -31.56 -11.23
CA THR A 216 2.75 -30.81 -11.61
C THR A 216 2.01 -30.33 -10.37
N LEU A 217 0.96 -29.51 -10.55
CA LEU A 217 -0.07 -29.32 -9.53
C LEU A 217 -1.16 -30.39 -9.70
N ASN A 218 -1.81 -30.79 -8.60
CA ASN A 218 -3.07 -31.53 -8.65
C ASN A 218 -4.24 -30.57 -8.92
N GLU A 219 -5.40 -31.10 -9.32
CA GLU A 219 -6.57 -30.27 -9.68
C GLU A 219 -7.11 -29.42 -8.51
N ASP A 220 -7.01 -29.94 -7.28
CA ASP A 220 -7.33 -29.24 -6.02
C ASP A 220 -6.28 -28.17 -5.63
N GLU A 221 -5.08 -28.23 -6.21
CA GLU A 221 -3.99 -27.28 -5.93
C GLU A 221 -3.93 -26.12 -6.93
N LEU A 222 -4.59 -26.21 -8.09
CA LEU A 222 -4.50 -25.19 -9.15
C LEU A 222 -4.95 -23.81 -8.67
N GLU A 223 -6.08 -23.72 -7.98
CA GLU A 223 -6.66 -22.45 -7.54
C GLU A 223 -5.84 -21.78 -6.42
N GLU A 224 -5.27 -22.56 -5.49
CA GLU A 224 -4.43 -22.01 -4.40
C GLU A 224 -2.99 -21.68 -4.88
N LYS A 225 -2.39 -22.52 -5.73
CA LYS A 225 -0.92 -22.55 -5.94
C LYS A 225 -0.44 -22.08 -7.31
N CYS A 226 -1.31 -21.89 -8.31
CA CYS A 226 -0.87 -21.49 -9.64
C CYS A 226 -0.01 -20.20 -9.63
N HIS A 227 -0.40 -19.17 -8.88
CA HIS A 227 0.38 -17.93 -8.80
C HIS A 227 1.79 -18.12 -8.19
N GLU A 228 1.91 -18.86 -7.07
CA GLU A 228 3.21 -19.18 -6.46
C GLU A 228 4.07 -20.01 -7.42
N ARG A 229 3.49 -21.02 -8.05
CA ARG A 229 4.22 -21.94 -8.91
C ARG A 229 4.67 -21.33 -10.23
N LEU A 230 3.86 -20.48 -10.84
CA LEU A 230 4.27 -19.72 -12.02
C LEU A 230 5.41 -18.74 -11.70
N GLU A 231 5.45 -18.17 -10.48
CA GLU A 231 6.57 -17.35 -10.01
C GLU A 231 7.86 -18.17 -9.83
N GLU A 232 7.79 -19.34 -9.16
CA GLU A 232 8.94 -20.26 -9.06
C GLU A 232 9.46 -20.64 -10.46
N CYS A 233 8.55 -20.96 -11.38
CA CYS A 233 8.88 -21.30 -12.76
C CYS A 233 9.48 -20.12 -13.53
N HIS A 234 9.04 -18.88 -13.28
CA HIS A 234 9.63 -17.70 -13.90
C HIS A 234 11.10 -17.50 -13.49
N PHE A 235 11.38 -17.54 -12.19
CA PHE A 235 12.70 -17.20 -11.66
C PHE A 235 13.71 -18.35 -11.72
N TYR A 236 13.30 -19.59 -11.40
CA TYR A 236 14.25 -20.67 -11.14
C TYR A 236 14.45 -21.64 -12.31
N SER A 237 13.44 -21.84 -13.17
CA SER A 237 13.44 -22.88 -14.22
C SER A 237 14.69 -22.87 -15.12
N LYS A 238 15.17 -21.69 -15.54
CA LYS A 238 16.36 -21.52 -16.39
C LYS A 238 17.67 -22.02 -15.74
N SER A 239 17.69 -22.19 -14.43
CA SER A 239 18.82 -22.77 -13.70
C SER A 239 18.77 -24.31 -13.68
N CYS A 240 17.59 -24.89 -13.92
CA CYS A 240 17.29 -26.30 -13.79
C CYS A 240 17.46 -27.05 -15.13
N LYS A 241 17.67 -28.37 -15.08
CA LYS A 241 17.86 -29.21 -16.28
C LYS A 241 16.54 -29.77 -16.82
N GLU A 242 15.68 -30.18 -15.90
CA GLU A 242 14.34 -30.72 -16.13
C GLU A 242 13.42 -29.98 -15.17
N THR A 243 12.21 -29.65 -15.63
CA THR A 243 11.11 -29.09 -14.82
C THR A 243 9.79 -29.48 -15.47
N LYS A 244 8.66 -29.33 -14.76
CA LYS A 244 7.31 -29.43 -15.33
C LYS A 244 6.65 -28.07 -15.52
N CYS A 245 7.44 -27.01 -15.68
CA CYS A 245 6.94 -25.64 -15.73
C CYS A 245 6.03 -25.35 -16.93
N ASP A 246 6.28 -25.95 -18.09
CA ASP A 246 5.40 -25.78 -19.27
C ASP A 246 4.04 -26.47 -19.07
N GLU A 247 4.03 -27.64 -18.42
CA GLU A 247 2.80 -28.36 -18.07
C GLU A 247 1.98 -27.58 -17.03
N VAL A 248 2.61 -27.10 -15.95
CA VAL A 248 1.91 -26.28 -14.95
C VAL A 248 1.45 -24.95 -15.57
N LYS A 249 2.24 -24.34 -16.47
CA LYS A 249 1.81 -23.15 -17.20
C LYS A 249 0.51 -23.40 -17.95
N LYS A 250 0.42 -24.50 -18.70
CA LYS A 250 -0.80 -24.92 -19.40
C LYS A 250 -1.96 -25.16 -18.43
N GLN A 251 -1.74 -25.92 -17.35
CA GLN A 251 -2.76 -26.18 -16.33
C GLN A 251 -3.32 -24.89 -15.68
N CYS A 252 -2.48 -23.88 -15.48
CA CYS A 252 -2.88 -22.58 -14.93
C CYS A 252 -3.57 -21.69 -15.97
N GLU A 253 -3.09 -21.68 -17.22
CA GLU A 253 -3.73 -20.96 -18.33
C GLU A 253 -5.13 -21.53 -18.64
N GLU A 254 -5.35 -22.84 -18.46
CA GLU A 254 -6.68 -23.48 -18.51
C GLU A 254 -7.64 -23.02 -17.39
N LYS A 255 -7.13 -22.37 -16.34
CA LYS A 255 -7.90 -21.69 -15.28
C LYS A 255 -7.89 -20.16 -15.43
N ASN A 256 -7.41 -19.64 -16.58
CA ASN A 256 -7.13 -18.21 -16.84
C ASN A 256 -6.08 -17.55 -15.90
N ILE A 257 -5.34 -18.34 -15.11
CA ILE A 257 -4.31 -17.82 -14.20
C ILE A 257 -2.99 -17.66 -14.96
N LYS A 258 -2.52 -16.42 -15.06
CA LYS A 258 -1.22 -16.05 -15.64
C LYS A 258 -0.34 -15.34 -14.62
N PHE A 259 0.97 -15.39 -14.83
CA PHE A 259 1.96 -14.65 -14.06
C PHE A 259 2.63 -13.62 -14.96
N GLU A 260 2.37 -12.35 -14.66
CA GLU A 260 3.11 -11.20 -15.17
C GLU A 260 3.94 -10.65 -14.01
N ILE A 261 5.13 -10.11 -14.30
CA ILE A 261 5.91 -9.40 -13.28
C ILE A 261 5.23 -8.04 -13.07
N PRO A 262 4.87 -7.63 -11.84
CA PRO A 262 4.44 -6.25 -11.58
C PRO A 262 5.40 -5.22 -12.21
N GLY A 263 4.90 -4.46 -13.19
CA GLY A 263 5.70 -3.49 -13.95
C GLY A 263 6.42 -4.03 -15.21
N SER A 264 6.14 -5.26 -15.68
CA SER A 264 6.69 -5.78 -16.95
C SER A 264 6.20 -5.04 -18.18
N ASN A 265 5.02 -4.43 -18.09
CA ASN A 265 4.35 -3.76 -19.19
C ASN A 265 4.93 -2.34 -19.30
N PHE A 266 5.91 -2.17 -20.19
CA PHE A 266 6.65 -0.92 -20.35
C PHE A 266 5.73 0.23 -20.78
N ILE A 267 5.58 1.23 -19.91
CA ILE A 267 4.83 2.46 -20.17
C ILE A 267 5.83 3.56 -20.55
N PRO A 268 5.76 4.14 -21.76
CA PRO A 268 6.71 5.15 -22.26
C PRO A 268 6.94 6.38 -21.35
N ILE A 269 5.95 6.76 -20.53
CA ILE A 269 6.02 7.91 -19.61
C ILE A 269 6.47 7.54 -18.19
N GLU A 270 6.67 6.26 -17.89
CA GLU A 270 7.13 5.76 -16.59
C GLU A 270 8.63 5.41 -16.60
N PRO A 271 9.32 5.48 -15.45
CA PRO A 271 10.69 5.00 -15.36
C PRO A 271 10.72 3.48 -15.55
N LYS A 272 11.66 3.00 -16.37
CA LYS A 272 11.88 1.56 -16.56
C LYS A 272 12.16 0.88 -15.21
N GLY A 273 11.42 -0.20 -14.92
CA GLY A 273 11.48 -0.91 -13.64
C GLY A 273 12.91 -1.29 -13.24
N THR A 274 13.24 -1.14 -11.95
CA THR A 274 14.60 -1.40 -11.47
C THR A 274 14.87 -2.89 -11.32
N LEU A 275 16.15 -3.27 -11.19
CA LEU A 275 16.52 -4.65 -10.85
C LEU A 275 15.83 -5.15 -9.56
N LEU A 276 15.51 -4.26 -8.61
CA LEU A 276 14.84 -4.62 -7.36
C LEU A 276 13.36 -4.93 -7.56
N ASP A 277 12.74 -4.30 -8.56
CA ASP A 277 11.36 -4.57 -8.98
C ASP A 277 11.32 -5.85 -9.83
N GLU A 278 12.25 -6.03 -10.78
CA GLU A 278 12.37 -7.25 -11.61
C GLU A 278 12.47 -8.54 -10.78
N ILE A 279 13.15 -8.50 -9.62
CA ILE A 279 13.31 -9.64 -8.71
C ILE A 279 12.26 -9.69 -7.59
N LEU A 280 11.34 -8.73 -7.55
CA LEU A 280 10.31 -8.57 -6.52
C LEU A 280 10.86 -8.54 -5.09
N LEU A 281 11.94 -7.77 -4.86
CA LEU A 281 12.70 -7.75 -3.59
C LEU A 281 11.80 -7.53 -2.36
N SER A 282 10.85 -6.60 -2.46
CA SER A 282 9.88 -6.29 -1.40
C SER A 282 8.95 -7.47 -1.08
N LYS A 283 8.57 -8.27 -2.08
CA LYS A 283 7.78 -9.49 -1.89
C LYS A 283 8.59 -10.55 -1.16
N VAL A 284 9.87 -10.72 -1.51
CA VAL A 284 10.76 -11.66 -0.82
C VAL A 284 10.93 -11.26 0.66
N TYR A 285 11.21 -10.00 0.97
CA TYR A 285 11.26 -9.55 2.37
C TYR A 285 9.92 -9.75 3.10
N GLY A 286 8.77 -9.52 2.46
CA GLY A 286 7.46 -9.84 3.03
C GLY A 286 7.28 -11.33 3.36
N ILE A 287 7.72 -12.24 2.47
CA ILE A 287 7.69 -13.69 2.70
C ILE A 287 8.56 -14.08 3.90
N TRP A 288 9.76 -13.52 4.02
CA TRP A 288 10.67 -13.83 5.13
C TRP A 288 10.24 -13.19 6.46
N LYS A 289 9.65 -11.99 6.44
CA LYS A 289 8.96 -11.37 7.58
C LYS A 289 7.82 -12.26 8.09
N ASN A 290 7.01 -12.82 7.19
CA ASN A 290 5.93 -13.76 7.55
C ASN A 290 6.44 -15.11 8.09
N LYS A 291 7.68 -15.52 7.75
CA LYS A 291 8.41 -16.63 8.38
C LYS A 291 9.08 -16.24 9.72
N GLY A 292 8.88 -15.00 10.18
CA GLY A 292 9.44 -14.46 11.41
C GLY A 292 10.95 -14.24 11.35
N ILE A 293 11.45 -13.68 10.23
CA ILE A 293 12.86 -13.30 10.01
C ILE A 293 12.93 -11.88 9.42
N PHE A 294 13.60 -10.94 10.11
CA PHE A 294 13.79 -9.59 9.55
C PHE A 294 15.01 -9.56 8.62
N VAL A 295 14.74 -9.28 7.34
CA VAL A 295 15.70 -8.91 6.31
C VAL A 295 15.14 -7.68 5.59
N GLY A 296 15.98 -6.67 5.39
CA GLY A 296 15.60 -5.42 4.76
C GLY A 296 16.82 -4.53 4.57
N MET A 297 16.62 -3.40 3.89
CA MET A 297 17.71 -2.56 3.36
C MET A 297 18.33 -1.66 4.45
N PRO A 298 19.58 -1.90 4.88
CA PRO A 298 20.22 -1.11 5.94
C PRO A 298 20.92 0.15 5.40
N GLY A 299 20.56 0.58 4.19
CA GLY A 299 21.13 1.72 3.47
C GLY A 299 22.51 1.49 2.87
N LYS A 300 22.86 2.33 1.88
CA LYS A 300 24.16 2.37 1.20
C LYS A 300 25.31 2.50 2.21
N LYS A 301 26.38 1.74 2.02
CA LYS A 301 27.52 1.66 2.94
C LYS A 301 28.72 2.46 2.42
N SER A 302 29.48 3.05 3.34
CA SER A 302 30.66 3.85 3.00
C SER A 302 31.83 2.97 2.56
N LEU A 303 32.81 3.56 1.87
CA LEU A 303 34.08 2.89 1.58
C LEU A 303 34.75 2.36 2.86
N ALA A 304 34.67 3.11 3.97
CA ALA A 304 35.20 2.67 5.26
C ALA A 304 34.52 1.38 5.74
N ASP A 305 33.18 1.28 5.67
CA ASP A 305 32.44 0.08 6.06
C ASP A 305 32.84 -1.15 5.24
N ILE A 306 32.99 -1.00 3.93
CA ILE A 306 33.44 -2.08 3.04
C ILE A 306 34.87 -2.51 3.40
N LEU A 307 35.74 -1.57 3.79
CA LEU A 307 37.10 -1.90 4.27
C LEU A 307 37.11 -2.59 5.64
N LEU A 308 36.19 -2.24 6.57
CA LEU A 308 36.02 -2.99 7.83
C LEU A 308 35.59 -4.43 7.54
N LEU A 309 34.69 -4.62 6.56
CA LEU A 309 34.19 -5.92 6.17
C LEU A 309 35.24 -6.78 5.44
N LEU A 310 36.04 -6.20 4.55
CA LEU A 310 37.18 -6.91 3.94
C LEU A 310 38.28 -7.22 4.99
N SER A 311 38.41 -6.39 6.04
CA SER A 311 39.35 -6.59 7.16
C SER A 311 38.96 -7.72 8.14
N LYS A 312 37.80 -8.34 7.95
CA LYS A 312 37.13 -9.25 8.90
C LYS A 312 37.89 -10.53 9.26
N GLU A 313 38.75 -11.01 8.35
CA GLU A 313 39.53 -12.24 8.51
C GLU A 313 40.93 -12.02 9.10
N GLU A 314 41.48 -10.81 8.99
CA GLU A 314 42.87 -10.55 9.36
C GLU A 314 43.01 -10.28 10.87
N LYS A 315 43.79 -11.13 11.54
CA LYS A 315 44.02 -11.04 12.99
C LYS A 315 45.05 -9.99 13.38
N SER A 316 45.98 -9.59 12.50
CA SER A 316 47.00 -8.57 12.80
C SER A 316 46.42 -7.16 12.74
N THR A 317 46.09 -6.60 13.92
CA THR A 317 45.58 -5.23 14.11
C THR A 317 46.33 -4.17 13.30
N ASN A 318 47.66 -4.26 13.20
CA ASN A 318 48.49 -3.24 12.56
C ASN A 318 48.51 -3.31 11.01
N LYS A 319 47.91 -4.34 10.38
CA LYS A 319 47.90 -4.50 8.90
C LYS A 319 46.58 -4.99 8.30
N LYS A 320 45.45 -4.92 9.04
CA LYS A 320 44.15 -5.46 8.59
C LYS A 320 43.72 -4.94 7.21
N CYS A 321 43.55 -3.62 7.08
CA CYS A 321 43.04 -3.00 5.85
C CYS A 321 43.98 -3.16 4.64
N THR A 322 45.30 -3.10 4.82
CA THR A 322 46.24 -3.25 3.69
C THR A 322 46.25 -4.67 3.13
N LYS A 323 46.26 -5.71 3.99
CA LYS A 323 46.10 -7.10 3.55
C LYS A 323 44.72 -7.40 2.96
N ALA A 324 43.68 -6.79 3.52
CA ALA A 324 42.31 -6.94 3.01
C ALA A 324 42.17 -6.45 1.56
N LEU A 325 42.89 -5.37 1.21
CA LEU A 325 42.95 -4.84 -0.16
C LEU A 325 43.69 -5.75 -1.15
N ASP A 326 44.47 -6.73 -0.69
CA ASP A 326 45.11 -7.71 -1.57
C ASP A 326 44.10 -8.73 -2.15
N LYS A 327 42.91 -8.86 -1.54
CA LYS A 327 41.77 -9.63 -2.08
C LYS A 327 40.84 -8.79 -2.98
N CYS A 328 41.15 -7.52 -3.22
CA CYS A 328 40.20 -6.57 -3.81
C CYS A 328 39.81 -6.87 -5.28
N ASP A 329 40.57 -7.69 -6.02
CA ASP A 329 40.20 -8.02 -7.41
C ASP A 329 38.82 -8.69 -7.54
N ASN A 330 38.34 -9.35 -6.48
CA ASN A 330 36.98 -9.93 -6.45
C ASN A 330 35.92 -8.85 -6.15
N SER A 331 36.21 -7.86 -5.28
CA SER A 331 35.24 -6.87 -4.77
C SER A 331 35.29 -5.49 -5.44
N LYS A 332 36.30 -5.18 -6.26
CA LYS A 332 36.47 -3.90 -7.01
C LYS A 332 35.34 -3.54 -7.97
N HIS A 333 34.33 -4.40 -8.14
CA HIS A 333 33.15 -4.14 -8.96
C HIS A 333 32.05 -3.39 -8.17
N LEU A 334 32.03 -3.50 -6.83
CA LEU A 334 30.96 -3.00 -5.97
C LEU A 334 30.85 -1.46 -5.93
N ASN A 335 31.98 -0.76 -5.98
CA ASN A 335 32.03 0.70 -5.81
C ASN A 335 33.24 1.27 -6.58
N SER A 336 33.03 2.40 -7.27
CA SER A 336 34.06 3.14 -8.02
C SER A 336 35.21 3.65 -7.13
N GLU A 337 34.93 4.06 -5.90
CA GLU A 337 35.94 4.48 -4.93
C GLU A 337 36.83 3.30 -4.51
N LEU A 338 36.23 2.13 -4.28
CA LEU A 338 36.97 0.90 -3.97
C LEU A 338 37.83 0.49 -5.17
N LYS A 339 37.28 0.54 -6.38
CA LYS A 339 38.03 0.29 -7.63
C LYS A 339 39.25 1.20 -7.76
N ALA A 340 39.11 2.49 -7.45
CA ALA A 340 40.20 3.46 -7.46
C ALA A 340 41.23 3.21 -6.32
N LEU A 341 40.77 2.90 -5.11
CA LEU A 341 41.63 2.55 -3.97
C LEU A 341 42.52 1.35 -4.28
N CYS A 342 41.97 0.32 -4.93
CA CYS A 342 42.69 -0.91 -5.24
C CYS A 342 43.66 -0.78 -6.42
N GLY A 343 43.46 0.19 -7.31
CA GLY A 343 44.43 0.55 -8.37
C GLY A 343 45.62 1.40 -7.89
N ASN A 344 45.52 2.07 -6.74
CA ASN A 344 46.56 2.98 -6.24
C ASN A 344 47.62 2.27 -5.38
N GLY A 345 48.86 2.79 -5.41
CA GLY A 345 49.95 2.36 -4.52
C GLY A 345 49.84 2.87 -3.07
N GLU A 346 49.13 3.98 -2.82
CA GLU A 346 49.01 4.60 -1.49
C GLU A 346 48.06 3.89 -0.50
N ARG A 347 47.84 2.57 -0.67
CA ARG A 347 46.88 1.78 0.12
C ARG A 347 47.05 1.99 1.63
N GLU A 348 48.28 1.98 2.13
CA GLU A 348 48.56 2.09 3.57
C GLU A 348 48.21 3.45 4.18
N LYS A 349 48.38 4.55 3.43
CA LYS A 349 48.01 5.90 3.89
C LYS A 349 46.49 6.00 4.03
N LYS A 350 45.76 5.67 2.95
CA LYS A 350 44.29 5.69 2.95
C LYS A 350 43.69 4.75 4.00
N CYS A 351 44.27 3.58 4.22
CA CYS A 351 43.86 2.67 5.29
C CYS A 351 43.98 3.27 6.71
N LYS A 352 44.95 4.16 6.96
CA LYS A 352 45.10 4.84 8.27
C LYS A 352 44.11 5.98 8.45
N GLU A 353 43.79 6.68 7.35
CA GLU A 353 42.81 7.77 7.32
C GLU A 353 41.35 7.24 7.46
N LEU A 354 41.06 6.04 6.93
CA LEU A 354 39.70 5.50 6.85
C LEU A 354 39.24 4.64 8.05
N VAL A 355 40.13 4.26 8.99
CA VAL A 355 39.84 3.23 10.02
C VAL A 355 40.09 3.72 11.45
N ASN A 356 39.28 4.66 11.92
CA ASN A 356 39.09 4.94 13.35
C ASN A 356 37.69 4.46 13.80
N VAL A 357 37.62 3.26 14.37
CA VAL A 357 36.35 2.61 14.76
C VAL A 357 35.91 2.88 16.20
N THR A 358 36.82 3.32 17.08
CA THR A 358 36.58 3.37 18.53
C THR A 358 35.37 4.23 18.90
N ALA A 359 35.24 5.42 18.30
CA ALA A 359 34.09 6.29 18.51
C ALA A 359 32.78 5.66 18.02
N ARG A 360 32.79 4.98 16.86
CA ARG A 360 31.61 4.29 16.30
C ARG A 360 31.15 3.15 17.20
N CYS A 361 32.07 2.34 17.70
CA CYS A 361 31.76 1.20 18.57
C CYS A 361 31.23 1.65 19.94
N SER A 362 31.82 2.67 20.56
CA SER A 362 31.31 3.25 21.81
C SER A 362 29.92 3.90 21.63
N GLY A 363 29.72 4.64 20.53
CA GLY A 363 28.42 5.25 20.21
C GLY A 363 27.32 4.20 19.97
N PHE A 364 27.62 3.17 19.19
CA PHE A 364 26.69 2.07 18.93
C PHE A 364 26.39 1.28 20.22
N LYS A 365 27.39 0.95 21.03
CA LYS A 365 27.17 0.28 22.32
C LYS A 365 26.28 1.10 23.26
N LYS A 366 26.39 2.43 23.25
CA LYS A 366 25.48 3.31 24.00
C LYS A 366 24.02 3.21 23.52
N LYS A 367 23.76 3.10 22.21
CA LYS A 367 22.39 2.77 21.69
C LYS A 367 21.90 1.44 22.27
N LEU A 368 22.72 0.39 22.21
CA LEU A 368 22.35 -0.95 22.68
C LEU A 368 22.12 -1.04 24.19
N TYR A 369 22.82 -0.23 24.99
CA TYR A 369 22.56 -0.07 26.43
C TYR A 369 21.17 0.52 26.69
N LEU A 370 20.79 1.60 25.99
CA LEU A 370 19.47 2.24 26.12
C LEU A 370 18.30 1.31 25.69
N LYS A 371 18.57 0.27 24.90
CA LYS A 371 17.61 -0.76 24.48
C LYS A 371 17.67 -2.06 25.31
N ASN A 372 18.40 -2.07 26.43
CA ASN A 372 18.59 -3.23 27.32
C ASN A 372 19.20 -4.47 26.60
N LEU A 373 20.06 -4.24 25.60
CA LEU A 373 20.82 -5.30 24.90
C LEU A 373 22.28 -5.36 25.35
N SER A 374 22.75 -4.34 26.09
CA SER A 374 24.06 -4.25 26.71
C SER A 374 23.94 -4.02 28.21
N SER A 375 24.64 -4.80 29.03
CA SER A 375 24.68 -4.64 30.50
C SER A 375 25.44 -3.39 30.93
N TYR A 376 26.38 -2.93 30.10
CA TYR A 376 27.30 -1.83 30.40
C TYR A 376 27.26 -0.75 29.30
N PRO A 377 27.36 0.55 29.64
CA PRO A 377 27.24 1.63 28.66
C PRO A 377 28.51 1.85 27.81
N ALA A 378 29.69 1.40 28.26
CA ALA A 378 30.96 1.62 27.57
C ALA A 378 32.02 0.54 27.91
N ASN A 379 33.08 0.48 27.09
CA ASN A 379 34.39 -0.12 27.33
C ASN A 379 34.51 -1.62 27.76
N GLN A 380 33.43 -2.34 28.00
CA GLN A 380 33.42 -3.77 28.34
C GLN A 380 32.29 -4.49 27.60
N ASP A 381 32.54 -5.65 27.00
CA ASP A 381 31.46 -6.46 26.40
C ASP A 381 30.42 -6.91 27.45
N SER A 382 29.20 -7.14 26.98
CA SER A 382 28.02 -7.33 27.84
C SER A 382 27.99 -8.69 28.53
N GLU A 383 27.00 -8.89 29.39
CA GLU A 383 26.63 -10.23 29.82
C GLU A 383 25.76 -10.92 28.76
N THR A 384 25.64 -12.24 28.86
CA THR A 384 24.74 -13.03 28.02
C THR A 384 23.30 -12.79 28.49
N ILE A 385 22.44 -12.28 27.62
CA ILE A 385 21.01 -12.12 27.93
C ILE A 385 20.24 -13.28 27.29
N TYR A 386 19.59 -14.11 28.10
CA TYR A 386 18.92 -15.31 27.61
C TYR A 386 17.53 -15.01 27.03
N TRP A 387 17.02 -15.92 26.18
CA TRP A 387 15.78 -15.75 25.38
C TRP A 387 14.60 -15.09 26.13
N HIS A 388 14.32 -15.54 27.35
CA HIS A 388 13.21 -15.05 28.15
C HIS A 388 13.45 -13.64 28.74
N GLN A 389 14.70 -13.21 28.89
CA GLN A 389 15.12 -11.90 29.43
C GLN A 389 15.32 -10.82 28.35
N LEU A 390 15.52 -11.20 27.08
CA LEU A 390 15.74 -10.25 25.99
C LEU A 390 14.57 -9.28 25.82
N SER A 391 14.88 -7.99 25.59
CA SER A 391 13.88 -6.94 25.38
C SER A 391 12.94 -7.25 24.20
N ARG A 392 11.72 -6.72 24.28
CA ARG A 392 10.73 -6.69 23.19
C ARG A 392 10.70 -5.34 22.44
N SER A 393 11.30 -4.28 23.01
CA SER A 393 11.17 -2.88 22.57
C SER A 393 11.97 -2.50 21.31
N LEU A 394 12.13 -3.44 20.38
CA LEU A 394 12.80 -3.26 19.10
C LEU A 394 11.78 -3.19 17.96
N THR A 395 11.96 -2.21 17.07
CA THR A 395 11.25 -2.17 15.79
C THR A 395 11.94 -3.07 14.76
N GLU A 396 11.33 -3.27 13.59
CA GLU A 396 11.96 -3.99 12.48
C GLU A 396 13.16 -3.21 11.92
N GLU A 397 13.02 -1.90 11.79
CA GLU A 397 14.02 -0.95 11.31
C GLU A 397 15.22 -0.87 12.27
N GLU A 398 14.99 -0.83 13.58
CA GLU A 398 16.07 -0.90 14.58
C GLU A 398 16.82 -2.23 14.51
N CYS A 399 16.11 -3.34 14.27
CA CYS A 399 16.75 -4.63 14.08
C CYS A 399 17.59 -4.70 12.79
N ILE A 400 17.16 -4.04 11.71
CA ILE A 400 17.95 -3.89 10.49
C ILE A 400 19.19 -2.99 10.75
N GLU A 401 19.03 -1.85 11.45
CA GLU A 401 20.15 -0.96 11.80
C GLU A 401 21.18 -1.66 12.70
N PHE A 402 20.73 -2.39 13.72
CA PHE A 402 21.61 -2.98 14.74
C PHE A 402 22.28 -4.25 14.24
N GLU A 403 21.61 -5.11 13.47
CA GLU A 403 22.28 -6.27 12.84
C GLU A 403 23.34 -5.81 11.84
N SER A 404 23.04 -4.81 11.01
CA SER A 404 24.01 -4.25 10.07
C SER A 404 25.20 -3.62 10.80
N SER A 405 24.96 -2.79 11.80
CA SER A 405 26.02 -2.22 12.66
C SER A 405 26.89 -3.30 13.31
N CYS A 406 26.29 -4.41 13.75
CA CYS A 406 27.00 -5.57 14.29
C CYS A 406 27.79 -6.35 13.23
N PHE A 407 27.30 -6.43 11.99
CA PHE A 407 27.96 -7.12 10.88
C PHE A 407 29.27 -6.43 10.45
N TYR A 408 29.31 -5.08 10.46
CA TYR A 408 30.50 -4.28 10.15
C TYR A 408 31.44 -4.06 11.36
N LEU A 409 30.90 -3.77 12.55
CA LEU A 409 31.73 -3.42 13.72
C LEU A 409 32.15 -4.60 14.59
N GLY A 410 31.38 -5.71 14.60
CA GLY A 410 31.51 -6.78 15.58
C GLY A 410 32.90 -7.43 15.69
N ASN A 411 33.57 -7.66 14.56
CA ASN A 411 34.93 -8.25 14.53
C ASN A 411 36.06 -7.23 14.73
N MET A 412 35.78 -5.94 14.55
CA MET A 412 36.77 -4.87 14.74
C MET A 412 36.77 -4.33 16.19
N CYS A 413 35.66 -4.51 16.90
CA CYS A 413 35.46 -4.11 18.28
C CYS A 413 35.04 -5.31 19.17
N GLU A 414 35.60 -6.50 18.89
CA GLU A 414 35.22 -7.78 19.48
C GLU A 414 35.21 -7.73 21.03
N GLU A 415 36.22 -7.11 21.64
CA GLU A 415 36.36 -6.93 23.10
C GLU A 415 35.22 -6.13 23.77
N THR A 416 34.37 -5.45 22.98
CA THR A 416 33.28 -4.58 23.48
C THR A 416 31.89 -4.93 22.94
N LEU A 417 31.82 -5.70 21.84
CA LEU A 417 30.59 -6.00 21.10
C LEU A 417 30.27 -7.49 20.90
N LYS A 418 31.19 -8.44 21.19
CA LYS A 418 31.03 -9.86 20.81
C LYS A 418 29.73 -10.52 21.30
N LYS A 419 29.44 -10.47 22.60
CA LYS A 419 28.16 -10.91 23.19
C LYS A 419 27.07 -9.87 22.93
N THR A 420 27.40 -8.58 23.00
CA THR A 420 26.42 -7.50 22.81
C THR A 420 25.67 -7.63 21.47
N CYS A 421 26.39 -7.87 20.38
CA CYS A 421 25.82 -8.09 19.05
C CYS A 421 25.11 -9.44 18.88
N LYS A 422 25.38 -10.39 19.77
CA LYS A 422 24.68 -11.67 19.80
C LYS A 422 23.38 -11.58 20.61
N ASN A 423 23.34 -10.74 21.65
CA ASN A 423 22.10 -10.32 22.31
C ASN A 423 21.18 -9.61 21.31
N VAL A 424 21.70 -8.65 20.51
CA VAL A 424 20.98 -8.02 19.37
C VAL A 424 20.34 -9.06 18.47
N ARG A 425 21.15 -9.97 17.92
CA ARG A 425 20.69 -10.99 16.97
C ARG A 425 19.52 -11.82 17.49
N ILE A 426 19.63 -12.28 18.73
CA ILE A 426 18.62 -13.17 19.32
C ILE A 426 17.39 -12.39 19.76
N ALA A 427 17.53 -11.12 20.17
CA ALA A 427 16.40 -10.23 20.42
C ALA A 427 15.61 -9.96 19.12
N CYS A 428 16.31 -9.70 18.02
CA CYS A 428 15.69 -9.50 16.71
C CYS A 428 15.01 -10.76 16.18
N TYR A 429 15.60 -11.95 16.39
CA TYR A 429 14.92 -13.20 16.06
C TYR A 429 13.65 -13.40 16.89
N LYS A 430 13.73 -13.22 18.21
CA LYS A 430 12.57 -13.26 19.12
C LYS A 430 11.49 -12.28 18.67
N ARG A 431 11.87 -11.05 18.31
CA ARG A 431 10.94 -10.01 17.86
C ARG A 431 10.26 -10.36 16.55
N ALA A 432 11.00 -10.91 15.59
CA ALA A 432 10.46 -11.33 14.30
C ALA A 432 9.49 -12.53 14.45
N GLN A 433 9.81 -13.49 15.32
CA GLN A 433 8.91 -14.60 15.66
C GLN A 433 7.64 -14.14 16.41
N GLU A 434 7.74 -13.13 17.28
CA GLU A 434 6.58 -12.51 17.91
C GLU A 434 5.69 -11.77 16.90
N MET A 435 6.27 -10.96 16.01
CA MET A 435 5.51 -10.21 14.99
C MET A 435 4.84 -11.13 13.96
N ALA A 436 5.49 -12.22 13.53
CA ALA A 436 4.88 -13.21 12.64
C ALA A 436 3.69 -13.93 13.31
N LEU A 437 3.80 -14.30 14.59
CA LEU A 437 2.67 -14.89 15.33
C LEU A 437 1.53 -13.88 15.55
N PHE A 438 1.85 -12.59 15.70
CA PHE A 438 0.84 -11.53 15.78
C PHE A 438 0.08 -11.36 14.46
N GLU A 439 0.77 -11.28 13.31
CA GLU A 439 0.14 -11.24 11.97
C GLU A 439 -0.80 -12.44 11.75
N LEU A 440 -0.39 -13.65 12.15
CA LEU A 440 -1.22 -14.85 12.05
C LEU A 440 -2.51 -14.79 12.86
N PHE A 441 -2.53 -14.08 13.99
CA PHE A 441 -3.68 -14.04 14.92
C PHE A 441 -4.51 -12.74 14.80
N ARG A 442 -4.02 -11.71 14.10
CA ARG A 442 -4.62 -10.38 13.98
C ARG A 442 -6.11 -10.42 13.66
N ASP A 443 -6.51 -11.12 12.59
CA ASP A 443 -7.90 -11.11 12.11
C ASP A 443 -8.92 -11.62 13.15
N GLY A 444 -8.52 -12.53 14.05
CA GLY A 444 -9.38 -13.01 15.13
C GLY A 444 -9.39 -12.12 16.38
N LEU A 445 -8.29 -11.38 16.60
CA LEU A 445 -8.08 -10.48 17.73
C LEU A 445 -8.52 -9.04 17.46
N ARG A 446 -8.74 -8.67 16.20
CA ARG A 446 -9.07 -7.30 15.77
C ARG A 446 -10.33 -6.79 16.48
N GLY A 447 -10.23 -5.62 17.10
CA GLY A 447 -11.27 -5.01 17.94
C GLY A 447 -11.27 -5.44 19.41
N LYS A 448 -10.23 -6.12 19.90
CA LYS A 448 -10.18 -6.72 21.25
C LYS A 448 -8.94 -6.33 22.05
N LEU A 449 -8.04 -5.49 21.51
CA LEU A 449 -6.73 -5.21 22.12
C LEU A 449 -6.60 -3.82 22.78
N ASP A 450 -7.41 -2.83 22.41
CA ASP A 450 -7.32 -1.41 22.87
C ASP A 450 -7.58 -1.20 24.38
N THR A 451 -8.27 -2.14 25.04
CA THR A 451 -8.74 -1.98 26.43
C THR A 451 -8.46 -3.20 27.34
N LEU A 452 -7.40 -3.96 27.03
CA LEU A 452 -7.00 -5.16 27.78
C LEU A 452 -6.46 -4.87 29.19
N LYS A 453 -7.35 -4.61 30.15
CA LYS A 453 -7.04 -4.73 31.58
C LYS A 453 -7.22 -6.19 32.03
N PRO A 454 -6.35 -6.75 32.89
CA PRO A 454 -6.45 -8.14 33.36
C PRO A 454 -7.77 -8.52 34.06
N GLU A 455 -8.55 -7.52 34.47
CA GLU A 455 -9.83 -7.63 35.18
C GLU A 455 -11.05 -7.65 34.24
N ASN A 456 -10.88 -7.30 32.95
CA ASN A 456 -11.97 -7.16 31.99
C ASN A 456 -12.36 -8.49 31.33
N GLU A 457 -13.64 -8.66 30.96
CA GLU A 457 -14.11 -9.84 30.20
C GLU A 457 -13.43 -9.95 28.82
N ILE A 458 -13.14 -8.82 28.18
CA ILE A 458 -12.34 -8.69 26.94
C ILE A 458 -10.97 -9.41 27.07
N PHE A 459 -10.38 -9.41 28.27
CA PHE A 459 -9.12 -10.11 28.52
C PHE A 459 -9.28 -11.64 28.54
N LYS A 460 -10.47 -12.17 28.86
CA LYS A 460 -10.81 -13.58 28.67
C LYS A 460 -11.11 -13.87 27.20
N GLU A 461 -11.83 -12.99 26.50
CA GLU A 461 -12.11 -13.14 25.06
C GLU A 461 -10.82 -13.25 24.24
N CYS A 462 -9.84 -12.36 24.48
CA CYS A 462 -8.53 -12.46 23.85
C CYS A 462 -7.88 -13.82 24.08
N GLN A 463 -7.90 -14.33 25.32
CA GLN A 463 -7.29 -15.62 25.64
C GLN A 463 -8.04 -16.80 24.99
N GLN A 464 -9.36 -16.73 24.86
CA GLN A 464 -10.15 -17.72 24.12
C GLN A 464 -9.81 -17.72 22.62
N VAL A 465 -9.71 -16.54 22.01
CA VAL A 465 -9.29 -16.39 20.59
C VAL A 465 -7.87 -16.91 20.37
N VAL A 466 -6.93 -16.61 21.28
CA VAL A 466 -5.57 -17.14 21.22
C VAL A 466 -5.60 -18.67 21.28
N LEU A 467 -6.35 -19.27 22.20
CA LEU A 467 -6.47 -20.73 22.28
C LEU A 467 -7.09 -21.35 21.02
N ASP A 468 -8.15 -20.76 20.47
CA ASP A 468 -8.77 -21.22 19.22
C ASP A 468 -7.79 -21.17 18.04
N ASN A 469 -7.13 -20.02 17.83
CA ASN A 469 -6.16 -19.84 16.74
C ASN A 469 -4.95 -20.78 16.91
N CYS A 470 -4.52 -21.03 18.14
CA CYS A 470 -3.42 -21.93 18.45
C CYS A 470 -3.66 -23.39 18.01
N ARG A 471 -4.92 -23.85 17.90
CA ARG A 471 -5.26 -25.17 17.33
C ARG A 471 -4.84 -25.30 15.85
N GLY A 472 -4.68 -24.17 15.14
CA GLY A 472 -4.16 -24.13 13.77
C GLY A 472 -2.63 -24.10 13.64
N ILE A 473 -1.90 -23.88 14.74
CA ILE A 473 -0.44 -23.69 14.70
C ILE A 473 0.29 -25.01 14.45
N LYS A 474 0.88 -25.13 13.26
CA LYS A 474 1.79 -26.23 12.87
C LYS A 474 3.27 -25.87 13.05
N ASN A 475 3.64 -24.58 13.12
CA ASN A 475 5.03 -24.19 13.36
C ASN A 475 5.40 -24.39 14.84
N LYS A 476 6.38 -25.26 15.09
CA LYS A 476 6.96 -25.56 16.40
C LYS A 476 7.44 -24.31 17.15
N GLU A 477 7.98 -23.32 16.44
CA GLU A 477 8.56 -22.11 17.02
C GLU A 477 7.54 -21.24 17.77
N HIS A 478 6.26 -21.32 17.39
CA HIS A 478 5.17 -20.53 17.99
C HIS A 478 4.47 -21.24 19.16
N ILE A 479 4.57 -22.58 19.25
CA ILE A 479 3.83 -23.38 20.23
C ILE A 479 4.13 -23.01 21.69
N PRO A 480 5.37 -22.67 22.10
CA PRO A 480 5.64 -22.15 23.45
C PRO A 480 4.84 -20.89 23.82
N ARG A 481 4.47 -20.03 22.85
CA ARG A 481 3.59 -18.87 23.09
C ARG A 481 2.14 -19.29 23.26
N CYS A 482 1.69 -20.26 22.48
CA CYS A 482 0.36 -20.86 22.60
C CYS A 482 0.12 -21.56 23.95
N LEU A 483 1.19 -22.01 24.62
CA LEU A 483 1.11 -22.53 25.99
C LEU A 483 0.97 -21.42 27.05
N MET A 484 0.97 -20.12 26.69
CA MET A 484 0.83 -18.99 27.63
C MET A 484 -0.15 -17.91 27.12
N PRO A 485 -1.45 -18.23 26.90
CA PRO A 485 -2.42 -17.29 26.30
C PRO A 485 -2.53 -15.97 27.08
N LYS A 486 -2.55 -16.03 28.42
CA LYS A 486 -2.55 -14.87 29.32
C LYS A 486 -1.40 -13.90 29.07
N LYS A 487 -0.21 -14.42 28.78
CA LYS A 487 0.99 -13.62 28.49
C LYS A 487 0.92 -13.08 27.07
N LEU A 488 0.52 -13.90 26.10
CA LEU A 488 0.46 -13.54 24.69
C LEU A 488 -0.54 -12.40 24.43
N CYS A 489 -1.69 -12.37 25.11
CA CYS A 489 -2.64 -11.24 25.04
C CYS A 489 -2.06 -9.91 25.53
N LEU A 490 -1.30 -9.91 26.63
CA LEU A 490 -0.60 -8.70 27.11
C LEU A 490 0.50 -8.30 26.13
N GLU A 491 1.26 -9.27 25.61
CA GLU A 491 2.34 -9.04 24.63
C GLU A 491 1.81 -8.40 23.32
N PHE A 492 0.64 -8.82 22.83
CA PHE A 492 -0.01 -8.21 21.66
C PHE A 492 -0.65 -6.84 21.92
N SER A 493 -1.16 -6.57 23.13
CA SER A 493 -1.68 -5.23 23.48
C SER A 493 -0.54 -4.19 23.51
N GLU A 494 0.62 -4.57 24.05
CA GLU A 494 1.85 -3.77 24.01
C GLU A 494 2.31 -3.51 22.56
N ASP A 495 2.20 -4.51 21.68
CA ASP A 495 2.56 -4.39 20.26
C ASP A 495 1.61 -3.47 19.48
N ILE A 496 0.28 -3.60 19.67
CA ILE A 496 -0.72 -2.68 19.12
C ILE A 496 -0.43 -1.23 19.53
N SER A 497 -0.17 -0.99 20.82
CA SER A 497 0.10 0.34 21.35
C SER A 497 1.38 0.94 20.75
N THR A 498 2.43 0.10 20.58
CA THR A 498 3.71 0.49 19.97
C THR A 498 3.53 0.83 18.48
N GLN A 499 2.95 -0.09 17.69
CA GLN A 499 2.68 0.11 16.25
C GLN A 499 1.75 1.31 16.01
N SER A 500 0.82 1.58 16.92
CA SER A 500 -0.07 2.73 16.84
C SER A 500 0.67 4.05 17.07
N GLN A 501 1.63 4.10 17.99
CA GLN A 501 2.48 5.27 18.19
C GLN A 501 3.47 5.49 17.02
N GLU A 502 4.01 4.41 16.46
CA GLU A 502 4.85 4.45 15.25
C GLU A 502 4.07 4.96 14.03
N LEU A 503 2.88 4.40 13.76
CA LEU A 503 2.01 4.86 12.68
C LEU A 503 1.64 6.33 12.85
N LYS A 504 1.33 6.78 14.07
CA LYS A 504 1.06 8.19 14.34
C LYS A 504 2.24 9.08 13.95
N GLN A 505 3.46 8.73 14.37
CA GLN A 505 4.66 9.51 14.02
C GLN A 505 4.88 9.57 12.50
N ILE A 506 4.64 8.48 11.78
CA ILE A 506 4.74 8.44 10.31
C ILE A 506 3.69 9.37 9.67
N LEU A 507 2.44 9.35 10.14
CA LEU A 507 1.36 10.17 9.59
C LEU A 507 1.47 11.66 9.97
N ASP A 508 2.01 11.98 11.15
CA ASP A 508 2.29 13.35 11.60
C ASP A 508 3.47 13.97 10.81
N VAL A 509 4.47 13.18 10.40
CA VAL A 509 5.64 13.62 9.61
C VAL A 509 5.34 13.73 8.11
N ALA A 510 4.67 12.73 7.51
CA ALA A 510 4.37 12.70 6.08
C ALA A 510 3.14 13.57 5.74
N ARG A 511 3.26 14.87 6.01
CA ARG A 511 2.11 15.72 6.28
C ARG A 511 1.35 16.21 5.05
N ASP A 512 1.94 16.20 3.85
CA ASP A 512 1.37 16.91 2.70
C ASP A 512 1.17 16.03 1.44
N PHE A 513 1.99 14.99 1.16
CA PHE A 513 1.79 14.04 0.04
C PHE A 513 2.24 12.60 0.36
N TYR A 514 1.59 11.60 -0.26
CA TYR A 514 1.95 10.18 -0.25
C TYR A 514 1.92 9.60 -1.67
N THR A 515 2.76 8.62 -1.99
CA THR A 515 2.64 7.85 -3.24
C THR A 515 1.48 6.84 -3.17
N LYS A 516 1.00 6.36 -4.33
CA LYS A 516 -0.05 5.33 -4.43
C LYS A 516 0.29 4.04 -3.66
N LYS A 517 1.58 3.69 -3.59
CA LYS A 517 2.13 2.56 -2.80
C LYS A 517 2.06 2.83 -1.29
N GLU A 518 2.53 3.99 -0.84
CA GLU A 518 2.45 4.38 0.58
C GLU A 518 1.00 4.53 1.03
N CYS A 519 0.13 5.12 0.22
CA CYS A 519 -1.31 5.14 0.45
C CYS A 519 -1.87 3.73 0.65
N THR A 520 -1.49 2.75 -0.19
CA THR A 520 -1.94 1.36 -0.04
C THR A 520 -1.44 0.73 1.26
N GLU A 521 -0.16 0.92 1.61
CA GLU A 521 0.42 0.34 2.82
C GLU A 521 -0.11 1.00 4.09
N LEU A 522 -0.14 2.33 4.14
CA LEU A 522 -0.59 3.11 5.28
C LEU A 522 -2.10 2.97 5.50
N LYS A 523 -2.93 2.87 4.44
CA LYS A 523 -4.36 2.53 4.58
C LYS A 523 -4.51 1.16 5.24
N LYS A 524 -3.76 0.15 4.80
CA LYS A 524 -3.78 -1.18 5.42
C LYS A 524 -3.31 -1.14 6.89
N ARG A 525 -2.24 -0.41 7.22
CA ARG A 525 -1.80 -0.21 8.61
C ARG A 525 -2.87 0.51 9.45
N CYS A 526 -3.53 1.51 8.90
CA CYS A 526 -4.67 2.19 9.52
C CYS A 526 -5.82 1.23 9.79
N GLU A 527 -6.31 0.50 8.78
CA GLU A 527 -7.41 -0.45 8.94
C GLU A 527 -7.08 -1.56 9.96
N ASP A 528 -5.87 -2.13 9.89
CA ASP A 528 -5.39 -3.19 10.79
C ASP A 528 -5.27 -2.70 12.25
N LEU A 529 -5.08 -1.39 12.51
CA LEU A 529 -4.90 -0.81 13.86
C LEU A 529 -6.08 0.01 14.40
N GLU A 530 -6.91 0.65 13.56
CA GLU A 530 -7.95 1.61 13.97
C GLU A 530 -8.99 0.99 14.92
N LYS A 531 -9.28 -0.31 14.78
CA LYS A 531 -10.19 -1.04 15.67
C LYS A 531 -9.58 -1.38 17.03
N ASP A 532 -8.26 -1.33 17.13
CA ASP A 532 -7.49 -1.70 18.31
C ASP A 532 -6.69 -0.52 18.91
N SER A 533 -6.75 0.67 18.30
CA SER A 533 -6.33 1.91 18.94
C SER A 533 -6.98 3.17 18.36
N ILE A 534 -7.77 3.85 19.20
CA ILE A 534 -8.35 5.18 18.92
C ILE A 534 -7.27 6.25 18.61
N VAL A 535 -6.01 6.04 19.02
CA VAL A 535 -4.88 6.98 18.87
C VAL A 535 -4.69 7.48 17.43
N ASN A 536 -5.01 6.64 16.43
CA ASN A 536 -4.82 6.95 15.02
C ASN A 536 -6.09 7.37 14.25
N TYR A 537 -7.25 7.42 14.89
CA TYR A 537 -8.54 7.66 14.20
C TYR A 537 -8.50 8.90 13.29
N TRP A 538 -8.09 10.05 13.82
CA TRP A 538 -8.05 11.31 13.06
C TRP A 538 -6.93 11.36 12.01
N THR A 539 -5.77 10.75 12.28
CA THR A 539 -4.65 10.71 11.31
C THR A 539 -4.95 9.74 10.15
N CYS A 540 -5.65 8.64 10.42
CA CYS A 540 -6.13 7.71 9.40
C CYS A 540 -7.27 8.28 8.54
N ILE A 541 -8.18 9.06 9.12
CA ILE A 541 -9.16 9.84 8.33
C ILE A 541 -8.45 10.85 7.42
N ALA A 542 -7.45 11.58 7.93
CA ALA A 542 -6.66 12.52 7.13
C ALA A 542 -5.88 11.82 6.00
N LEU A 543 -5.29 10.65 6.27
CA LEU A 543 -4.67 9.80 5.25
C LEU A 543 -5.68 9.39 4.17
N ASN A 544 -6.85 8.86 4.56
CA ASN A 544 -7.88 8.42 3.62
C ASN A 544 -8.35 9.54 2.70
N LEU A 545 -8.57 10.74 3.25
CA LEU A 545 -8.91 11.94 2.48
C LEU A 545 -7.78 12.37 1.52
N ARG A 546 -6.52 12.41 1.99
CA ARG A 546 -5.35 12.76 1.14
C ARG A 546 -5.12 11.76 0.01
N CYS A 547 -5.32 10.47 0.28
CA CYS A 547 -5.19 9.43 -0.73
C CYS A 547 -6.32 9.52 -1.77
N LYS A 548 -7.61 9.63 -1.36
CA LYS A 548 -8.71 9.83 -2.34
C LYS A 548 -8.50 11.13 -3.12
N TYR A 549 -8.02 12.21 -2.50
CA TYR A 549 -7.62 13.43 -3.21
C TYR A 549 -6.55 13.13 -4.28
N SER A 550 -5.47 12.42 -3.97
CA SER A 550 -4.45 12.06 -4.96
C SER A 550 -4.98 11.15 -6.08
N ASP A 551 -5.92 10.25 -5.77
CA ASP A 551 -6.57 9.39 -6.76
C ASP A 551 -7.40 10.24 -7.76
N VAL A 552 -8.18 11.22 -7.29
CA VAL A 552 -8.97 12.11 -8.17
C VAL A 552 -8.09 13.17 -8.88
N VAL A 553 -6.97 13.60 -8.30
CA VAL A 553 -5.98 14.43 -9.01
C VAL A 553 -5.39 13.66 -10.20
N GLU A 554 -5.09 12.36 -10.03
CA GLU A 554 -4.59 11.50 -11.12
C GLU A 554 -5.65 11.30 -12.21
N GLU A 555 -6.93 11.18 -11.86
CA GLU A 555 -8.04 11.13 -12.82
C GLU A 555 -8.18 12.42 -13.63
N LEU A 556 -8.20 13.58 -12.95
CA LEU A 556 -8.32 14.89 -13.62
C LEU A 556 -7.09 15.24 -14.46
N GLU A 557 -5.89 14.87 -14.01
CA GLU A 557 -4.65 15.00 -14.78
C GLU A 557 -4.75 14.25 -16.11
N ASN A 558 -5.25 13.01 -16.11
CA ASN A 558 -5.48 12.24 -17.32
C ASN A 558 -6.51 12.89 -18.26
N ILE A 559 -7.61 13.45 -17.73
CA ILE A 559 -8.62 14.18 -18.54
C ILE A 559 -7.96 15.38 -19.25
N PHE A 560 -7.22 16.21 -18.52
CA PHE A 560 -6.53 17.39 -19.09
C PHE A 560 -5.39 17.05 -20.06
N LEU A 561 -4.81 15.84 -19.97
CA LEU A 561 -3.86 15.32 -20.96
C LEU A 561 -4.56 14.82 -22.24
N ILE A 562 -5.70 14.14 -22.11
CA ILE A 562 -6.53 13.63 -23.23
C ILE A 562 -7.12 14.78 -24.07
N GLU A 563 -7.34 15.97 -23.48
CA GLU A 563 -7.85 17.12 -24.23
C GLU A 563 -6.89 17.71 -25.28
N GLU A 564 -5.59 17.33 -25.29
CA GLU A 564 -4.56 17.79 -26.25
C GLU A 564 -4.45 19.33 -26.42
N LYS A 565 -4.86 20.12 -25.41
CA LYS A 565 -4.91 21.60 -25.47
C LYS A 565 -3.76 22.32 -24.76
N GLY A 566 -2.79 21.59 -24.22
CA GLY A 566 -1.69 22.17 -23.43
C GLY A 566 -2.15 22.76 -22.09
N ILE A 567 -3.20 22.20 -21.47
CA ILE A 567 -3.78 22.69 -20.22
C ILE A 567 -2.75 22.67 -19.07
N LEU A 568 -1.91 21.64 -19.01
CA LEU A 568 -0.92 21.39 -17.95
C LEU A 568 0.48 21.92 -18.27
N LYS A 569 0.63 22.78 -19.30
CA LYS A 569 1.94 23.38 -19.64
C LYS A 569 2.45 24.34 -18.57
N ASP A 570 1.54 25.11 -17.96
CA ASP A 570 1.82 26.13 -16.98
C ASP A 570 0.67 26.29 -15.97
N GLN A 571 0.99 26.95 -14.85
CA GLN A 571 0.08 27.15 -13.72
C GLN A 571 -1.19 27.92 -14.13
N GLU A 572 -1.05 28.97 -14.92
CA GLU A 572 -2.15 29.88 -15.28
C GLU A 572 -3.16 29.19 -16.21
N SER A 573 -2.68 28.34 -17.11
CA SER A 573 -3.49 27.55 -18.04
C SER A 573 -4.27 26.45 -17.32
N CYS A 574 -3.62 25.78 -16.36
CA CYS A 574 -4.27 24.79 -15.52
C CYS A 574 -5.33 25.43 -14.60
N GLU A 575 -4.99 26.52 -13.89
CA GLU A 575 -5.92 27.19 -12.97
C GLU A 575 -7.19 27.68 -13.69
N LYS A 576 -7.08 28.13 -14.94
CA LYS A 576 -8.24 28.50 -15.78
C LYS A 576 -9.13 27.31 -16.14
N ALA A 577 -8.54 26.17 -16.52
CA ALA A 577 -9.29 24.96 -16.84
C ALA A 577 -9.95 24.35 -15.60
N LEU A 578 -9.18 24.12 -14.54
CA LEU A 578 -9.68 23.62 -13.26
C LEU A 578 -10.81 24.51 -12.70
N LYS A 579 -10.69 25.84 -12.81
CA LYS A 579 -11.78 26.73 -12.42
C LYS A 579 -13.05 26.52 -13.24
N LYS A 580 -12.96 26.39 -14.57
CA LYS A 580 -14.14 26.12 -15.43
C LYS A 580 -14.84 24.84 -14.97
N GLU A 581 -14.09 23.76 -14.78
CA GLU A 581 -14.65 22.49 -14.31
C GLU A 581 -15.33 22.66 -12.93
N CYS A 582 -14.70 23.39 -12.00
CA CYS A 582 -15.28 23.71 -10.70
C CYS A 582 -16.56 24.57 -10.76
N ASP A 583 -16.65 25.51 -11.71
CA ASP A 583 -17.84 26.32 -11.96
C ASP A 583 -19.00 25.47 -12.59
N GLU A 584 -18.68 24.29 -13.15
CA GLU A 584 -19.65 23.29 -13.65
C GLU A 584 -20.04 22.25 -12.59
N PHE A 585 -19.08 21.70 -11.84
CA PHE A 585 -19.31 20.68 -10.79
C PHE A 585 -20.06 21.21 -9.56
N SER A 586 -19.98 22.51 -9.25
CA SER A 586 -20.50 23.12 -8.01
C SER A 586 -22.04 23.24 -7.93
N ARG A 587 -22.77 22.36 -8.62
CA ARG A 587 -24.25 22.25 -8.61
C ARG A 587 -24.79 20.96 -7.98
N ASN A 588 -23.92 19.98 -7.71
CA ASN A 588 -24.26 18.74 -7.01
C ASN A 588 -23.65 18.70 -5.59
N GLU A 589 -23.97 17.67 -4.80
CA GLU A 589 -23.59 17.56 -3.39
C GLU A 589 -22.06 17.46 -3.14
N VAL A 590 -21.67 17.65 -1.87
CA VAL A 590 -20.28 17.82 -1.43
C VAL A 590 -19.48 16.51 -1.44
N ASP A 591 -19.00 16.09 -2.63
CA ASP A 591 -17.93 15.08 -2.78
C ASP A 591 -16.53 15.73 -2.90
N VAL A 592 -15.50 14.89 -2.92
CA VAL A 592 -14.06 15.22 -2.92
C VAL A 592 -13.62 16.13 -4.07
N PHE A 593 -14.34 16.20 -5.18
CA PHE A 593 -14.13 17.23 -6.21
C PHE A 593 -14.14 18.65 -5.64
N GLY A 594 -14.96 18.91 -4.61
CA GLY A 594 -14.97 20.19 -3.88
C GLY A 594 -13.63 20.54 -3.22
N ILE A 595 -12.78 19.55 -2.88
CA ILE A 595 -11.45 19.79 -2.29
C ILE A 595 -10.48 20.31 -3.36
N LEU A 596 -10.53 19.77 -4.59
CA LEU A 596 -9.76 20.28 -5.74
C LEU A 596 -10.13 21.75 -6.01
N CYS A 597 -11.44 22.05 -5.95
CA CYS A 597 -11.98 23.39 -6.17
C CYS A 597 -11.67 24.39 -5.05
N ILE A 598 -11.22 23.93 -3.88
CA ILE A 598 -10.69 24.77 -2.79
C ILE A 598 -9.17 24.95 -2.92
N LEU A 599 -8.45 23.92 -3.35
CA LEU A 599 -6.98 23.87 -3.43
C LEU A 599 -6.47 24.03 -4.88
N GLN A 600 -7.13 24.87 -5.67
CA GLN A 600 -6.92 24.94 -7.14
C GLN A 600 -5.46 25.13 -7.53
N LYS A 601 -4.75 25.99 -6.79
CA LYS A 601 -3.34 26.31 -7.03
C LYS A 601 -2.43 25.11 -6.74
N GLU A 602 -2.60 24.48 -5.58
CA GLU A 602 -1.82 23.32 -5.13
C GLU A 602 -2.11 22.09 -6.00
N THR A 603 -3.37 21.88 -6.39
CA THR A 603 -3.81 20.88 -7.38
C THR A 603 -3.09 21.09 -8.71
N CYS A 604 -3.16 22.30 -9.28
CA CYS A 604 -2.52 22.61 -10.56
C CYS A 604 -0.99 22.54 -10.51
N GLN A 605 -0.35 22.98 -9.42
CA GLN A 605 1.09 22.86 -9.28
C GLN A 605 1.51 21.38 -9.33
N SER A 606 0.78 20.49 -8.64
CA SER A 606 1.08 19.05 -8.64
C SER A 606 0.97 18.43 -10.03
N MET A 607 -0.12 18.68 -10.76
CA MET A 607 -0.33 18.14 -12.12
C MET A 607 0.68 18.71 -13.13
N VAL A 608 0.98 20.01 -13.06
CA VAL A 608 1.97 20.67 -13.94
C VAL A 608 3.39 20.14 -13.68
N GLU A 609 3.77 19.86 -12.42
CA GLU A 609 5.07 19.27 -12.09
C GLU A 609 5.19 17.79 -12.53
N ARG A 610 4.14 16.99 -12.30
CA ARG A 610 4.04 15.59 -12.77
C ARG A 610 4.08 15.50 -14.30
N THR A 611 3.30 16.31 -14.99
CA THR A 611 3.29 16.37 -16.47
C THR A 611 4.68 16.71 -17.03
N LYS A 612 5.39 17.70 -16.46
CA LYS A 612 6.78 18.00 -16.84
C LYS A 612 7.73 16.82 -16.62
N ASN A 613 7.50 16.01 -15.57
CA ASN A 613 8.25 14.79 -15.32
C ASN A 613 7.94 13.69 -16.36
N TYR A 614 6.67 13.46 -16.72
CA TYR A 614 6.29 12.54 -17.80
C TYR A 614 6.93 12.91 -19.14
N CYS A 615 6.92 14.20 -19.50
CA CYS A 615 7.57 14.70 -20.71
C CYS A 615 9.09 14.47 -20.75
N ARG A 616 9.75 14.58 -19.59
CA ARG A 616 11.18 14.30 -19.44
C ARG A 616 11.46 12.79 -19.57
N ILE A 617 10.68 11.96 -18.88
CA ILE A 617 10.81 10.50 -18.92
C ILE A 617 10.56 9.96 -20.33
N LEU A 618 9.50 10.40 -21.01
CA LEU A 618 9.21 10.03 -22.41
C LEU A 618 10.40 10.30 -23.32
N LYS A 619 11.01 11.49 -23.20
CA LYS A 619 12.18 11.89 -23.99
C LYS A 619 13.44 11.07 -23.68
N GLU A 620 13.66 10.73 -22.41
CA GLU A 620 14.77 9.86 -21.98
C GLU A 620 14.55 8.41 -22.49
N ASN A 621 13.34 7.87 -22.32
CA ASN A 621 12.94 6.55 -22.77
C ASN A 621 13.02 6.39 -24.30
N MET A 622 12.49 7.34 -25.08
CA MET A 622 12.59 7.33 -26.55
C MET A 622 14.04 7.28 -27.05
N LYS A 623 14.96 7.96 -26.33
CA LYS A 623 16.39 7.95 -26.61
C LYS A 623 17.05 6.64 -26.21
N ASN A 624 16.72 6.10 -25.03
CA ASN A 624 17.29 4.87 -24.51
C ASN A 624 16.93 3.65 -25.37
N GLU A 625 15.66 3.53 -25.77
CA GLU A 625 15.17 2.48 -26.69
C GLU A 625 15.45 2.81 -28.18
N LYS A 626 16.19 3.91 -28.45
CA LYS A 626 16.68 4.33 -29.78
C LYS A 626 15.60 4.48 -30.87
N ILE A 627 14.39 4.87 -30.47
CA ILE A 627 13.17 4.85 -31.30
C ILE A 627 13.30 5.56 -32.66
N LEU A 628 14.12 6.62 -32.75
CA LEU A 628 14.31 7.38 -33.99
C LEU A 628 15.61 7.06 -34.76
N GLY A 629 16.56 6.36 -34.13
CA GLY A 629 17.79 5.82 -34.72
C GLY A 629 18.79 6.84 -35.31
N ASP A 630 19.90 7.09 -34.61
CA ASP A 630 21.03 7.89 -35.11
C ASP A 630 21.62 7.30 -36.41
N GLY A 631 21.15 7.76 -37.58
CA GLY A 631 21.61 7.32 -38.90
C GLY A 631 20.61 6.52 -39.74
N LYS A 632 19.38 6.26 -39.27
CA LYS A 632 18.31 5.71 -40.12
C LYS A 632 17.81 6.79 -41.10
N GLY A 633 17.73 6.45 -42.39
CA GLY A 633 17.35 7.38 -43.45
C GLY A 633 15.92 7.94 -43.31
N LYS A 634 15.56 8.87 -44.20
CA LYS A 634 14.19 9.41 -44.24
C LYS A 634 13.15 8.39 -44.72
N ASP A 635 13.60 7.32 -45.39
CA ASP A 635 12.75 6.43 -46.18
C ASP A 635 12.56 5.02 -45.57
N GLU A 636 13.03 4.77 -44.35
CA GLU A 636 12.68 3.56 -43.59
C GLU A 636 11.38 3.77 -42.79
N GLU A 637 10.32 3.02 -43.12
CA GLU A 637 9.12 2.91 -42.28
C GLU A 637 9.50 2.48 -40.85
N LEU A 638 8.88 3.11 -39.84
CA LEU A 638 8.94 2.61 -38.47
C LEU A 638 8.04 1.35 -38.32
N PRO A 639 8.40 0.39 -37.45
CA PRO A 639 7.51 -0.72 -37.12
C PRO A 639 6.15 -0.22 -36.61
N GLU A 640 5.06 -0.88 -37.01
CA GLU A 640 3.70 -0.45 -36.67
C GLU A 640 3.51 -0.42 -35.13
N GLU A 641 4.18 -1.32 -34.40
CA GLU A 641 4.23 -1.39 -32.94
C GLU A 641 4.82 -0.12 -32.29
N VAL A 642 5.80 0.52 -32.94
CA VAL A 642 6.43 1.77 -32.43
C VAL A 642 5.43 2.92 -32.52
N CYS A 643 4.72 3.03 -33.63
CA CYS A 643 3.70 4.07 -33.79
C CYS A 643 2.49 3.83 -32.88
N LEU A 644 2.09 2.58 -32.67
CA LEU A 644 1.04 2.20 -31.72
C LEU A 644 1.41 2.55 -30.27
N LEU A 645 2.63 2.26 -29.83
CA LEU A 645 3.04 2.43 -28.43
C LEU A 645 3.44 3.87 -28.08
N TRP A 646 4.13 4.59 -28.97
CA TRP A 646 4.77 5.87 -28.62
C TRP A 646 4.03 7.11 -29.13
N SER A 647 3.27 7.04 -30.23
CA SER A 647 2.55 8.21 -30.76
C SER A 647 1.55 8.78 -29.75
N PRO A 648 0.67 8.00 -29.09
CA PRO A 648 -0.36 8.55 -28.22
C PRO A 648 0.18 9.39 -27.06
N TYR A 649 1.25 8.94 -26.40
CA TYR A 649 1.91 9.72 -25.34
C TYR A 649 2.59 10.97 -25.85
N CYS A 650 3.13 10.93 -27.08
CA CYS A 650 3.62 12.12 -27.75
C CYS A 650 2.46 13.09 -28.02
N ASP A 651 1.35 12.64 -28.58
CA ASP A 651 0.20 13.49 -28.90
C ASP A 651 -0.38 14.18 -27.64
N GLN A 652 -0.59 13.43 -26.55
CA GLN A 652 -1.00 13.96 -25.23
C GLN A 652 -0.02 14.99 -24.62
N LEU A 653 1.29 14.72 -24.64
CA LEU A 653 2.28 15.53 -23.91
C LEU A 653 2.92 16.63 -24.75
N MET A 654 2.85 16.57 -26.08
CA MET A 654 3.54 17.49 -26.99
C MET A 654 3.06 18.95 -26.86
N GLU A 655 1.76 19.18 -26.64
CA GLU A 655 1.20 20.53 -26.38
C GLU A 655 1.43 21.00 -24.94
N ASN A 656 1.57 20.06 -23.99
CA ASN A 656 1.87 20.36 -22.60
C ASN A 656 3.37 20.68 -22.37
N CYS A 657 4.26 20.15 -23.21
CA CYS A 657 5.71 20.32 -23.07
C CYS A 657 6.43 20.70 -24.39
N PRO A 658 6.01 21.80 -25.06
CA PRO A 658 6.56 22.19 -26.36
C PRO A 658 8.08 22.37 -26.34
N ASP A 659 8.62 22.98 -25.28
CA ASP A 659 10.05 23.20 -25.10
C ASP A 659 10.91 21.92 -25.03
N LEU A 660 10.30 20.78 -24.71
CA LEU A 660 10.98 19.48 -24.61
C LEU A 660 10.70 18.59 -25.83
N LEU A 661 9.47 18.65 -26.38
CA LEU A 661 8.95 17.68 -27.33
C LEU A 661 8.67 18.25 -28.75
N LYS A 662 8.51 19.57 -28.91
CA LYS A 662 8.18 20.26 -30.18
C LYS A 662 9.29 21.07 -30.86
N LYS A 663 10.36 21.47 -30.17
CA LYS A 663 11.31 22.47 -30.73
C LYS A 663 11.77 22.15 -32.15
N GLU A 664 11.69 23.12 -33.06
CA GLU A 664 12.16 23.04 -34.45
C GLU A 664 13.60 23.54 -34.60
N GLY A 665 14.34 23.06 -35.60
CA GLY A 665 15.74 23.42 -35.89
C GLY A 665 16.67 22.20 -35.87
N ASP A 666 18.00 22.40 -35.85
CA ASP A 666 19.01 21.33 -35.96
C ASP A 666 18.89 20.14 -34.96
N ASN A 667 17.99 20.23 -33.98
CA ASN A 667 17.56 19.13 -33.12
C ASN A 667 16.03 19.08 -33.01
N ASP A 668 15.30 18.90 -34.13
CA ASP A 668 13.83 18.84 -34.14
C ASP A 668 13.28 17.86 -33.08
N GLY A 669 12.22 18.26 -32.39
CA GLY A 669 11.65 17.56 -31.24
C GLY A 669 11.31 16.10 -31.50
N VAL A 670 11.64 15.23 -30.53
CA VAL A 670 11.50 13.77 -30.67
C VAL A 670 10.07 13.34 -31.00
N CYS A 671 9.06 14.03 -30.49
CA CYS A 671 7.66 13.71 -30.78
C CYS A 671 7.20 14.21 -32.15
N LEU A 672 7.70 15.33 -32.66
CA LEU A 672 7.43 15.75 -34.05
C LEU A 672 8.04 14.75 -35.04
N LYS A 673 9.33 14.39 -34.86
CA LYS A 673 10.00 13.39 -35.69
C LYS A 673 9.28 12.03 -35.69
N LEU A 674 8.71 11.63 -34.55
CA LEU A 674 7.88 10.43 -34.46
C LEU A 674 6.56 10.61 -35.22
N LYS A 675 5.84 11.71 -35.00
CA LYS A 675 4.54 12.00 -35.64
C LYS A 675 4.65 12.08 -37.16
N GLU A 676 5.72 12.68 -37.69
CA GLU A 676 6.05 12.66 -39.13
C GLU A 676 6.25 11.22 -39.63
N LYS A 677 7.18 10.46 -39.03
CA LYS A 677 7.47 9.07 -39.46
C LYS A 677 6.28 8.12 -39.30
N CYS A 678 5.37 8.38 -38.35
CA CYS A 678 4.15 7.60 -38.14
C CYS A 678 2.94 8.10 -38.95
N THR A 679 3.03 9.24 -39.65
CA THR A 679 1.92 9.76 -40.46
C THR A 679 1.47 8.78 -41.56
N PRO A 680 2.36 8.11 -42.32
CA PRO A 680 1.95 7.09 -43.30
C PRO A 680 1.22 5.90 -42.65
N PHE A 681 1.69 5.44 -41.48
CA PHE A 681 1.02 4.38 -40.72
C PHE A 681 -0.38 4.80 -40.27
N TRP A 682 -0.54 6.00 -39.70
CA TRP A 682 -1.84 6.48 -39.24
C TRP A 682 -2.82 6.71 -40.41
N GLN A 683 -2.37 7.21 -41.56
CA GLN A 683 -3.19 7.33 -42.78
C GLN A 683 -3.63 5.95 -43.31
N LYS A 684 -2.69 5.00 -43.42
CA LYS A 684 -2.93 3.59 -43.79
C LYS A 684 -3.93 2.92 -42.84
N ARG A 685 -3.80 3.14 -41.53
CA ARG A 685 -4.72 2.63 -40.50
C ARG A 685 -6.09 3.27 -40.57
N LEU A 686 -6.20 4.59 -40.77
CA LEU A 686 -7.48 5.27 -40.93
C LEU A 686 -8.24 4.76 -42.16
N LEU A 687 -7.54 4.47 -43.26
CA LEU A 687 -8.13 3.83 -44.45
C LEU A 687 -8.57 2.39 -44.17
N ASP A 688 -7.77 1.58 -43.47
CA ASP A 688 -8.18 0.22 -43.05
C ASP A 688 -9.41 0.27 -42.11
N ASP A 689 -9.46 1.21 -41.17
CA ASP A 689 -10.55 1.37 -40.20
C ASP A 689 -11.83 1.95 -40.87
N GLU A 690 -11.69 2.86 -41.85
CA GLU A 690 -12.81 3.31 -42.72
C GLU A 690 -13.36 2.18 -43.60
N LEU A 691 -12.48 1.35 -44.16
CA LEU A 691 -12.86 0.16 -44.93
C LEU A 691 -13.57 -0.87 -44.03
N ILE A 692 -13.05 -1.14 -42.83
CA ILE A 692 -13.68 -2.06 -41.87
C ILE A 692 -15.12 -1.63 -41.57
N ASN A 693 -15.33 -0.36 -41.22
CA ASN A 693 -16.66 0.14 -40.85
C ASN A 693 -17.67 0.11 -42.02
N LYS A 694 -17.21 0.20 -43.27
CA LYS A 694 -18.07 0.10 -44.46
C LYS A 694 -18.26 -1.33 -44.98
N LEU A 695 -17.41 -2.27 -44.58
CA LEU A 695 -17.46 -3.68 -44.96
C LEU A 695 -18.01 -4.60 -43.84
N LYS A 696 -18.45 -4.04 -42.71
CA LYS A 696 -19.02 -4.79 -41.57
C LYS A 696 -20.10 -5.80 -42.01
N GLY A 697 -20.10 -6.98 -41.38
CA GLY A 697 -20.86 -8.19 -41.75
C GLY A 697 -20.32 -8.96 -42.98
N ASN A 698 -19.32 -8.42 -43.66
CA ASN A 698 -18.71 -9.02 -44.85
C ASN A 698 -17.22 -9.37 -44.66
N LEU A 699 -16.67 -9.21 -43.46
CA LEU A 699 -15.28 -9.46 -43.09
C LEU A 699 -15.06 -10.83 -42.42
N ALA A 700 -16.12 -11.62 -42.18
CA ALA A 700 -16.01 -13.04 -41.80
C ALA A 700 -15.23 -13.91 -42.81
N ASP A 701 -15.26 -13.57 -44.11
CA ASP A 701 -14.62 -14.33 -45.18
C ASP A 701 -14.08 -13.42 -46.30
N ASN A 702 -12.98 -13.85 -46.91
CA ASN A 702 -12.32 -13.16 -48.02
C ASN A 702 -13.22 -13.06 -49.27
N THR A 703 -14.12 -14.01 -49.51
CA THR A 703 -15.06 -13.99 -50.66
C THR A 703 -16.23 -13.03 -50.41
N LYS A 704 -16.81 -13.05 -49.19
CA LYS A 704 -17.76 -12.02 -48.73
C LYS A 704 -17.14 -10.62 -48.89
N CYS A 705 -15.94 -10.42 -48.33
CA CYS A 705 -15.25 -9.13 -48.34
C CYS A 705 -15.02 -8.60 -49.75
N LYS A 706 -14.54 -9.44 -50.68
CA LYS A 706 -14.37 -9.06 -52.10
C LYS A 706 -15.68 -8.63 -52.75
N THR A 707 -16.78 -9.31 -52.44
CA THR A 707 -18.09 -9.01 -53.02
C THR A 707 -18.67 -7.72 -52.48
N ALA A 708 -18.44 -7.41 -51.19
CA ALA A 708 -18.81 -6.13 -50.60
C ALA A 708 -17.91 -4.98 -51.12
N LEU A 709 -16.59 -5.16 -51.08
CA LEU A 709 -15.61 -4.18 -51.57
C LEU A 709 -15.82 -3.85 -53.05
N GLY A 710 -16.16 -4.84 -53.88
CA GLY A 710 -16.50 -4.63 -55.29
C GLY A 710 -17.76 -3.77 -55.51
N LYS A 711 -18.78 -3.88 -54.65
CA LYS A 711 -19.97 -3.01 -54.66
C LYS A 711 -19.61 -1.59 -54.23
N CYS A 712 -18.93 -1.45 -53.09
CA CYS A 712 -18.46 -0.17 -52.58
C CYS A 712 -17.55 0.57 -53.60
N CYS A 713 -16.68 -0.16 -54.31
CA CYS A 713 -15.85 0.38 -55.39
C CYS A 713 -16.61 0.68 -56.69
N ALA A 714 -17.86 0.25 -56.85
CA ALA A 714 -18.74 0.73 -57.91
C ALA A 714 -19.36 2.08 -57.51
N GLU A 715 -19.76 2.23 -56.25
CA GLU A 715 -20.35 3.45 -55.68
C GLU A 715 -19.32 4.59 -55.57
N TRP A 716 -18.13 4.35 -55.00
CA TRP A 716 -17.15 5.41 -54.73
C TRP A 716 -16.48 6.01 -55.98
N LYS A 717 -16.73 5.47 -57.18
CA LYS A 717 -16.29 6.09 -58.45
C LYS A 717 -16.89 7.48 -58.67
N THR A 718 -18.06 7.77 -58.10
CA THR A 718 -18.68 9.11 -58.10
C THR A 718 -18.38 9.93 -56.83
N GLY A 719 -17.71 9.34 -55.84
CA GLY A 719 -17.46 9.95 -54.53
C GLY A 719 -16.31 10.95 -54.46
N THR A 720 -16.21 11.61 -53.29
CA THR A 720 -15.24 12.67 -52.95
C THR A 720 -13.96 12.19 -52.26
N ASN A 721 -13.94 11.00 -51.65
CA ASN A 721 -12.74 10.45 -50.99
C ASN A 721 -11.75 9.92 -52.05
N GLU A 722 -10.75 10.72 -52.39
CA GLU A 722 -9.78 10.44 -53.47
C GLU A 722 -8.88 9.22 -53.17
N SER A 723 -8.56 8.94 -51.91
CA SER A 723 -7.78 7.77 -51.51
C SER A 723 -8.53 6.46 -51.78
N LEU A 724 -9.80 6.38 -51.36
CA LEU A 724 -10.66 5.23 -51.68
C LEU A 724 -10.93 5.12 -53.19
N LYS A 725 -11.09 6.25 -53.88
CA LYS A 725 -11.25 6.31 -55.33
C LYS A 725 -10.03 5.74 -56.05
N ASN A 726 -8.82 6.02 -55.57
CA ASN A 726 -7.56 5.47 -56.10
C ASN A 726 -7.43 3.96 -55.85
N LEU A 727 -7.83 3.47 -54.66
CA LEU A 727 -7.95 2.03 -54.38
C LEU A 727 -8.86 1.33 -55.41
N CYS A 728 -10.00 1.94 -55.70
CA CYS A 728 -11.02 1.41 -56.63
C CYS A 728 -10.77 1.68 -58.13
N ASN A 729 -9.71 2.42 -58.47
CA ASN A 729 -9.36 2.80 -59.85
C ASN A 729 -8.31 1.88 -60.51
N THR A 730 -7.68 0.96 -59.77
CA THR A 730 -6.75 0.00 -60.36
C THR A 730 -7.49 -0.95 -61.30
N LYS A 731 -7.22 -0.87 -62.62
CA LYS A 731 -7.85 -1.74 -63.62
C LYS A 731 -7.55 -3.22 -63.32
N SER A 732 -8.58 -3.94 -62.87
CA SER A 732 -8.65 -5.40 -62.79
C SER A 732 -7.43 -6.09 -62.15
N ASN A 733 -6.96 -5.61 -61.00
CA ASN A 733 -5.92 -6.30 -60.22
C ASN A 733 -6.54 -7.01 -59.01
N THR A 734 -7.21 -8.14 -59.27
CA THR A 734 -7.85 -9.00 -58.25
C THR A 734 -6.87 -9.49 -57.17
N THR A 735 -5.56 -9.45 -57.44
CA THR A 735 -4.49 -9.68 -56.46
C THR A 735 -4.55 -8.67 -55.31
N LEU A 736 -4.74 -7.38 -55.62
CA LEU A 736 -4.73 -6.29 -54.64
C LEU A 736 -5.98 -6.32 -53.77
N GLU A 737 -7.15 -6.49 -54.38
CA GLU A 737 -8.43 -6.70 -53.67
C GLU A 737 -8.34 -7.91 -52.72
N SER A 738 -7.69 -8.99 -53.15
CA SER A 738 -7.45 -10.16 -52.29
C SER A 738 -6.49 -9.88 -51.15
N GLN A 739 -5.43 -9.09 -51.35
CA GLN A 739 -4.49 -8.73 -50.30
C GLN A 739 -5.14 -7.81 -49.25
N VAL A 740 -5.92 -6.82 -49.69
CA VAL A 740 -6.71 -5.94 -48.79
C VAL A 740 -7.68 -6.78 -47.98
N CYS A 741 -8.54 -7.59 -48.62
CA CYS A 741 -9.49 -8.42 -47.89
C CYS A 741 -8.83 -9.44 -46.97
N GLN A 742 -7.72 -10.10 -47.37
CA GLN A 742 -6.97 -10.98 -46.47
C GLN A 742 -6.42 -10.24 -45.25
N LYS A 743 -5.95 -9.00 -45.40
CA LYS A 743 -5.49 -8.16 -44.27
C LYS A 743 -6.64 -7.80 -43.34
N LEU A 744 -7.77 -7.33 -43.87
CA LEU A 744 -8.92 -6.90 -43.06
C LEU A 744 -9.59 -8.07 -42.34
N VAL A 745 -9.85 -9.19 -43.03
CA VAL A 745 -10.40 -10.43 -42.44
C VAL A 745 -9.51 -10.92 -41.28
N LYS A 746 -8.18 -10.99 -41.48
CA LYS A 746 -7.23 -11.36 -40.41
C LYS A 746 -7.28 -10.39 -39.23
N ARG A 747 -7.30 -9.08 -39.50
CA ARG A 747 -7.33 -8.02 -38.48
C ARG A 747 -8.65 -7.95 -37.70
N ILE A 748 -9.75 -8.47 -38.26
CA ILE A 748 -11.01 -8.69 -37.52
C ILE A 748 -10.98 -9.98 -36.72
N ALA A 749 -10.53 -11.10 -37.31
CA ALA A 749 -10.40 -12.37 -36.59
C ALA A 749 -9.49 -12.26 -35.34
N GLU A 750 -8.43 -11.44 -35.41
CA GLU A 750 -7.55 -11.12 -34.28
C GLU A 750 -8.22 -10.23 -33.21
N LYS A 751 -9.26 -9.47 -33.57
CA LYS A 751 -10.05 -8.64 -32.65
C LYS A 751 -11.22 -9.41 -32.01
N CYS A 752 -11.84 -10.36 -32.72
CA CYS A 752 -13.09 -11.01 -32.29
C CYS A 752 -13.08 -11.53 -30.83
N PRO A 753 -12.01 -12.19 -30.32
CA PRO A 753 -11.99 -12.66 -28.93
C PRO A 753 -12.03 -11.52 -27.90
N ASN A 754 -11.33 -10.41 -28.16
CA ASN A 754 -11.35 -9.23 -27.29
C ASN A 754 -12.68 -8.47 -27.41
N LEU A 755 -13.23 -8.36 -28.63
CA LEU A 755 -14.56 -7.75 -28.85
C LEU A 755 -15.63 -8.50 -28.06
N LYS A 756 -15.67 -9.82 -28.17
CA LYS A 756 -16.57 -10.69 -27.40
C LYS A 756 -16.42 -10.47 -25.90
N LYS A 757 -15.19 -10.55 -25.37
CA LYS A 757 -14.92 -10.37 -23.94
C LYS A 757 -15.37 -8.98 -23.44
N ASN A 758 -15.07 -7.93 -24.20
CA ASN A 758 -15.51 -6.57 -23.87
C ASN A 758 -17.04 -6.46 -23.84
N LEU A 759 -17.74 -7.08 -24.80
CA LEU A 759 -19.19 -7.12 -24.83
C LEU A 759 -19.77 -7.94 -23.67
N GLU A 760 -19.14 -9.04 -23.25
CA GLU A 760 -19.54 -9.84 -22.07
C GLU A 760 -19.40 -9.05 -20.76
N GLU A 761 -18.27 -8.33 -20.58
CA GLU A 761 -18.05 -7.45 -19.42
C GLU A 761 -19.07 -6.30 -19.39
N ARG A 762 -19.32 -5.67 -20.54
CA ARG A 762 -20.30 -4.57 -20.67
C ARG A 762 -21.76 -5.03 -20.59
N GLU A 763 -22.10 -6.26 -21.01
CA GLU A 763 -23.44 -6.85 -20.77
C GLU A 763 -23.74 -6.86 -19.26
N GLY A 764 -22.75 -7.24 -18.44
CA GLY A 764 -22.88 -7.27 -16.98
C GLY A 764 -23.13 -5.89 -16.36
N GLU A 765 -22.43 -4.86 -16.83
CA GLU A 765 -22.63 -3.46 -16.40
C GLU A 765 -23.99 -2.92 -16.83
N LEU A 766 -24.31 -3.07 -18.13
CA LEU A 766 -25.55 -2.60 -18.75
C LEU A 766 -26.77 -3.19 -18.05
N LYS A 767 -26.76 -4.51 -17.81
CA LYS A 767 -27.78 -5.26 -17.07
C LYS A 767 -27.98 -4.78 -15.63
N ASN A 768 -27.00 -4.12 -15.01
CA ASN A 768 -27.16 -3.51 -13.71
C ASN A 768 -27.70 -2.07 -13.81
N LYS A 769 -27.22 -1.28 -14.79
CA LYS A 769 -27.79 0.06 -15.09
C LYS A 769 -29.28 -0.03 -15.47
N THR A 770 -29.68 -0.99 -16.31
CA THR A 770 -31.09 -1.21 -16.69
C THR A 770 -31.97 -1.54 -15.48
N LYS A 771 -31.47 -2.32 -14.49
CA LYS A 771 -32.19 -2.58 -13.23
C LYS A 771 -32.32 -1.34 -12.35
N GLU A 772 -31.27 -0.52 -12.27
CA GLU A 772 -31.33 0.74 -11.51
C GLU A 772 -32.30 1.72 -12.18
N TYR A 773 -32.23 1.90 -13.50
CA TYR A 773 -33.21 2.67 -14.25
C TYR A 773 -34.64 2.20 -13.96
N GLU A 774 -34.93 0.90 -14.10
CA GLU A 774 -36.25 0.32 -13.84
C GLU A 774 -36.69 0.39 -12.36
N ARG A 775 -35.77 0.59 -11.42
CA ARG A 775 -36.08 0.88 -10.01
C ARG A 775 -36.45 2.36 -9.82
N VAL A 776 -35.61 3.26 -10.32
CA VAL A 776 -35.79 4.73 -10.18
C VAL A 776 -37.02 5.21 -10.95
N LYS A 777 -37.27 4.67 -12.16
CA LYS A 777 -38.52 4.88 -12.93
C LYS A 777 -39.76 4.59 -12.10
N LYS A 778 -39.82 3.42 -11.42
CA LYS A 778 -40.96 3.05 -10.57
C LYS A 778 -41.10 3.91 -9.32
N GLU A 779 -40.00 4.46 -8.81
CA GLU A 779 -40.02 5.45 -7.73
C GLU A 779 -40.58 6.80 -8.23
N ALA A 780 -40.20 7.26 -9.42
CA ALA A 780 -40.71 8.48 -10.06
C ALA A 780 -42.19 8.37 -10.48
N GLU A 781 -42.61 7.26 -11.10
CA GLU A 781 -44.02 6.97 -11.43
C GLU A 781 -44.92 7.00 -10.18
N LYS A 782 -44.43 6.43 -9.08
CA LYS A 782 -45.10 6.42 -7.78
C LYS A 782 -45.08 7.78 -7.06
N ALA A 783 -44.17 8.68 -7.42
CA ALA A 783 -44.13 10.05 -6.94
C ALA A 783 -45.12 10.92 -7.73
N LEU A 784 -45.10 10.84 -9.07
CA LEU A 784 -46.05 11.49 -9.97
C LEU A 784 -47.51 11.10 -9.63
N GLY A 785 -47.80 9.79 -9.52
CA GLY A 785 -49.13 9.27 -9.24
C GLY A 785 -49.72 9.57 -7.85
N LYS A 786 -49.00 10.33 -7.00
CA LYS A 786 -49.52 10.86 -5.72
C LYS A 786 -49.95 12.33 -5.80
N ASN A 787 -49.38 13.10 -6.72
CA ASN A 787 -49.49 14.56 -6.75
C ASN A 787 -50.24 15.03 -8.00
N ASN A 788 -51.55 14.73 -8.10
CA ASN A 788 -52.40 15.21 -9.21
C ASN A 788 -52.34 16.74 -9.40
N LEU A 789 -52.07 17.50 -8.33
CA LEU A 789 -51.89 18.96 -8.37
C LEU A 789 -50.76 19.43 -9.32
N PHE A 790 -49.74 18.58 -9.54
CA PHE A 790 -48.56 18.90 -10.32
C PHE A 790 -48.86 19.12 -11.80
N LEU A 791 -49.84 18.39 -12.35
CA LEU A 791 -50.26 18.50 -13.75
C LEU A 791 -51.14 19.74 -13.97
N SER A 792 -52.09 20.01 -13.07
CA SER A 792 -52.95 21.20 -13.15
C SER A 792 -52.14 22.51 -13.14
N ARG A 793 -51.04 22.57 -12.39
CA ARG A 793 -50.17 23.76 -12.32
C ARG A 793 -49.36 24.03 -13.60
N LEU A 794 -49.19 23.02 -14.45
CA LEU A 794 -48.66 23.18 -15.81
C LEU A 794 -49.74 23.73 -16.77
N GLU A 795 -50.99 23.27 -16.62
CA GLU A 795 -52.15 23.77 -17.40
C GLU A 795 -52.58 25.20 -17.03
N GLU A 796 -52.46 25.62 -15.75
CA GLU A 796 -52.80 26.98 -15.29
C GLU A 796 -52.00 28.11 -15.99
N SER A 797 -50.98 27.78 -16.80
CA SER A 797 -50.26 28.73 -17.63
C SER A 797 -51.02 29.20 -18.91
N LEU A 798 -52.20 28.65 -19.18
CA LEU A 798 -52.97 28.85 -20.43
C LEU A 798 -53.82 30.14 -20.54
N ASP A 799 -53.90 30.99 -19.50
CA ASP A 799 -54.85 32.13 -19.51
C ASP A 799 -54.33 33.33 -20.35
N GLU A 800 -54.81 33.44 -21.61
CA GLU A 800 -54.17 34.22 -22.69
C GLU A 800 -54.08 35.75 -22.49
N GLN A 801 -54.75 36.37 -21.51
CA GLN A 801 -54.99 37.82 -21.52
C GLN A 801 -53.85 38.74 -21.02
N ASN A 802 -52.68 38.22 -20.65
CA ASN A 802 -51.54 39.04 -20.19
C ASN A 802 -50.30 39.07 -21.12
N MET A 803 -50.41 38.57 -22.35
CA MET A 803 -49.32 38.59 -23.34
C MET A 803 -49.04 39.97 -23.96
N MET A 804 -48.40 40.89 -23.22
CA MET A 804 -47.66 42.00 -23.87
C MET A 804 -46.51 42.65 -23.08
N LYS A 805 -46.17 42.21 -21.85
CA LYS A 805 -45.11 42.85 -21.02
C LYS A 805 -44.07 41.92 -20.41
N ARG A 806 -43.62 40.92 -21.17
CA ARG A 806 -42.27 40.33 -21.13
C ARG A 806 -42.01 39.62 -22.46
N GLY A 807 -40.77 39.65 -22.95
CA GLY A 807 -40.37 38.88 -24.13
C GLY A 807 -40.24 37.40 -23.76
N ALA A 808 -41.34 36.65 -23.85
CA ALA A 808 -41.37 35.23 -23.59
C ALA A 808 -41.29 34.43 -24.89
N PHE A 809 -40.46 33.39 -24.91
CA PHE A 809 -40.48 32.40 -25.98
C PHE A 809 -41.78 31.60 -25.89
N ALA A 810 -42.39 31.25 -27.03
CA ALA A 810 -43.56 30.39 -27.05
C ALA A 810 -43.18 29.01 -26.47
N LEU A 811 -44.01 28.51 -25.54
CA LEU A 811 -43.93 27.14 -25.03
C LEU A 811 -44.76 26.22 -25.93
N PRO A 812 -44.16 25.21 -26.58
CA PRO A 812 -44.93 24.09 -27.12
C PRO A 812 -45.52 23.26 -25.98
N ILE A 813 -46.67 22.65 -26.25
CA ILE A 813 -47.42 21.78 -25.33
C ILE A 813 -46.57 20.55 -24.96
N LEU A 814 -46.80 19.99 -23.75
CA LEU A 814 -46.41 18.61 -23.42
C LEU A 814 -47.16 17.64 -24.35
N SER A 815 -46.58 17.38 -25.52
CA SER A 815 -47.14 16.45 -26.51
C SER A 815 -47.19 15.03 -25.94
N GLU A 816 -48.30 14.35 -26.15
CA GLU A 816 -48.44 12.91 -25.92
C GLU A 816 -47.53 12.15 -26.90
N ASN A 817 -46.29 11.87 -26.46
CA ASN A 817 -45.27 11.14 -27.19
C ASN A 817 -44.30 10.45 -26.19
N ASP A 818 -43.79 9.26 -26.54
CA ASP A 818 -42.75 8.60 -25.75
C ASP A 818 -41.41 9.33 -25.90
N LEU A 819 -40.74 9.64 -24.77
CA LEU A 819 -39.37 10.15 -24.69
C LEU A 819 -38.36 9.08 -25.13
N SER A 820 -38.38 8.74 -26.41
CA SER A 820 -37.67 7.61 -27.02
C SER A 820 -36.29 7.98 -27.56
N GLU A 821 -36.06 9.25 -27.93
CA GLU A 821 -34.74 9.76 -28.30
C GLU A 821 -34.01 10.44 -27.12
N PRO A 822 -32.69 10.22 -26.96
CA PRO A 822 -31.89 10.89 -25.93
C PRO A 822 -31.90 12.42 -26.05
N THR A 823 -32.03 12.95 -27.27
CA THR A 823 -32.06 14.40 -27.54
C THR A 823 -33.24 15.07 -26.83
N ASP A 824 -34.44 14.48 -26.95
CA ASP A 824 -35.66 15.01 -26.33
C ASP A 824 -35.62 14.84 -24.81
N ALA A 825 -35.16 13.69 -24.32
CA ALA A 825 -34.94 13.47 -22.88
C ALA A 825 -33.96 14.49 -22.27
N LYS A 826 -32.92 14.90 -23.01
CA LYS A 826 -31.91 15.89 -22.59
C LYS A 826 -32.48 17.32 -22.56
N ILE A 827 -33.34 17.66 -23.53
CA ILE A 827 -34.11 18.91 -23.54
C ILE A 827 -35.11 18.96 -22.37
N GLU A 828 -35.78 17.84 -22.08
CA GLU A 828 -36.71 17.73 -20.95
C GLU A 828 -36.00 17.82 -19.59
N LEU A 829 -34.85 17.15 -19.45
CA LEU A 829 -33.99 17.23 -18.27
C LEU A 829 -33.54 18.68 -17.99
N GLU A 830 -33.15 19.44 -19.01
CA GLU A 830 -32.86 20.87 -18.85
C GLU A 830 -34.10 21.68 -18.43
N ARG A 831 -35.29 21.37 -18.96
CA ARG A 831 -36.54 22.04 -18.58
C ARG A 831 -36.87 21.81 -17.10
N ILE A 832 -36.76 20.57 -16.65
CA ILE A 832 -36.98 20.16 -15.25
C ILE A 832 -35.96 20.85 -14.33
N ARG A 833 -34.66 20.77 -14.65
CA ARG A 833 -33.59 21.43 -13.87
C ARG A 833 -33.75 22.95 -13.78
N ARG A 834 -34.31 23.60 -14.80
CA ARG A 834 -34.66 25.05 -14.74
C ARG A 834 -35.84 25.30 -13.79
N SER A 835 -36.91 24.51 -13.89
CA SER A 835 -38.10 24.70 -13.03
C SER A 835 -37.79 24.59 -11.53
N GLN A 836 -36.89 23.68 -11.13
CA GLN A 836 -36.47 23.51 -9.73
C GLN A 836 -35.89 24.77 -9.05
N VAL A 837 -35.52 25.79 -9.84
CA VAL A 837 -34.96 27.08 -9.37
C VAL A 837 -36.07 28.10 -9.03
N ASP A 838 -37.32 27.90 -9.48
CA ASP A 838 -38.40 28.85 -9.25
C ASP A 838 -38.88 28.89 -7.79
N ALA A 839 -38.89 30.08 -7.21
CA ALA A 839 -39.17 30.33 -5.79
C ALA A 839 -40.64 30.08 -5.36
N GLY A 840 -41.49 29.56 -6.24
CA GLY A 840 -42.90 29.21 -5.97
C GLY A 840 -43.19 27.71 -5.80
N ILE A 841 -42.15 26.87 -5.91
CA ILE A 841 -42.23 25.41 -5.84
C ILE A 841 -42.09 24.92 -4.40
N SER A 842 -43.01 24.06 -3.96
CA SER A 842 -42.98 23.41 -2.64
C SER A 842 -41.97 22.26 -2.58
N GLU A 843 -41.54 21.87 -1.38
CA GLU A 843 -40.52 20.83 -1.21
C GLU A 843 -40.94 19.48 -1.85
N VAL A 844 -42.23 19.13 -1.75
CA VAL A 844 -42.79 17.89 -2.33
C VAL A 844 -42.79 17.95 -3.87
N GLU A 845 -43.04 19.11 -4.47
CA GLU A 845 -42.91 19.29 -5.93
C GLU A 845 -41.43 19.21 -6.37
N ARG A 846 -40.49 19.72 -5.56
CA ARG A 846 -39.04 19.60 -5.81
C ARG A 846 -38.56 18.14 -5.71
N GLU A 847 -39.06 17.37 -4.74
CA GLU A 847 -38.81 15.93 -4.63
C GLU A 847 -39.27 15.15 -5.88
N VAL A 848 -40.48 15.44 -6.39
CA VAL A 848 -40.98 14.82 -7.64
C VAL A 848 -40.10 15.21 -8.83
N LEU A 849 -39.78 16.50 -8.99
CA LEU A 849 -38.90 16.98 -10.06
C LEU A 849 -37.52 16.32 -10.01
N SER A 850 -36.96 16.12 -8.81
CA SER A 850 -35.67 15.44 -8.60
C SER A 850 -35.72 13.96 -9.01
N ALA A 851 -36.78 13.23 -8.63
CA ALA A 851 -36.97 11.84 -9.02
C ALA A 851 -37.12 11.68 -10.55
N VAL A 852 -37.85 12.59 -11.21
CA VAL A 852 -37.99 12.58 -12.68
C VAL A 852 -36.68 12.95 -13.36
N ALA A 853 -35.96 13.98 -12.91
CA ALA A 853 -34.64 14.36 -13.43
C ALA A 853 -33.66 13.17 -13.40
N LYS A 854 -33.53 12.51 -12.24
CA LYS A 854 -32.66 11.33 -12.08
C LYS A 854 -33.08 10.14 -12.95
N THR A 855 -34.38 9.98 -13.21
CA THR A 855 -34.89 8.96 -14.14
C THR A 855 -34.45 9.25 -15.58
N LEU A 856 -34.49 10.51 -16.01
CA LEU A 856 -34.07 10.93 -17.35
C LEU A 856 -32.56 10.88 -17.53
N GLU A 857 -31.78 11.26 -16.51
CA GLU A 857 -30.31 11.12 -16.49
C GLU A 857 -29.88 9.67 -16.76
N LEU A 858 -30.40 8.72 -15.96
CA LEU A 858 -30.13 7.29 -16.13
C LEU A 858 -30.62 6.75 -17.49
N TYR A 859 -31.71 7.29 -18.05
CA TYR A 859 -32.19 6.91 -19.38
C TYR A 859 -31.24 7.37 -20.50
N ILE A 860 -30.75 8.62 -20.41
CA ILE A 860 -29.81 9.19 -21.39
C ILE A 860 -28.49 8.43 -21.34
N GLU A 861 -27.91 8.20 -20.16
CA GLU A 861 -26.69 7.41 -19.99
C GLU A 861 -26.84 6.01 -20.59
N LEU A 862 -27.94 5.32 -20.26
CA LEU A 862 -28.22 3.97 -20.74
C LEU A 862 -28.37 3.93 -22.26
N LYS A 863 -29.01 4.92 -22.88
CA LYS A 863 -29.15 5.01 -24.35
C LYS A 863 -27.86 5.46 -25.05
N GLU A 864 -27.06 6.36 -24.47
CA GLU A 864 -25.77 6.77 -25.02
C GLU A 864 -24.75 5.60 -24.98
N GLU A 865 -24.71 4.81 -23.90
CA GLU A 865 -23.88 3.60 -23.82
C GLU A 865 -24.37 2.48 -24.75
N CYS A 866 -25.69 2.25 -24.82
CA CYS A 866 -26.28 1.31 -25.78
C CYS A 866 -25.93 1.60 -27.24
N LYS A 867 -25.92 2.89 -27.63
CA LYS A 867 -25.55 3.28 -28.99
C LYS A 867 -24.12 2.89 -29.36
N ILE A 868 -23.21 2.83 -28.37
CA ILE A 868 -21.83 2.35 -28.56
C ILE A 868 -21.85 0.82 -28.70
N LEU A 869 -22.44 0.12 -27.73
CA LEU A 869 -22.46 -1.35 -27.71
C LEU A 869 -23.18 -1.96 -28.92
N GLN A 870 -24.26 -1.34 -29.41
CA GLN A 870 -24.96 -1.76 -30.63
C GLN A 870 -24.11 -1.53 -31.89
N SER A 871 -23.28 -0.47 -31.92
CA SER A 871 -22.33 -0.25 -33.02
C SER A 871 -21.17 -1.24 -33.01
N ASP A 872 -20.74 -1.73 -31.84
CA ASP A 872 -19.79 -2.83 -31.72
C ASP A 872 -20.46 -4.16 -32.13
N CYS A 873 -21.74 -4.34 -31.81
CA CYS A 873 -22.54 -5.49 -32.19
C CYS A 873 -22.92 -5.56 -33.68
N ASP A 874 -22.69 -4.52 -34.47
CA ASP A 874 -22.77 -4.62 -35.94
C ASP A 874 -21.73 -5.60 -36.53
N PHE A 875 -20.67 -5.92 -35.79
CA PHE A 875 -19.68 -6.94 -36.17
C PHE A 875 -20.11 -8.38 -35.84
N LYS A 876 -21.33 -8.64 -35.35
CA LYS A 876 -21.79 -10.01 -35.00
C LYS A 876 -21.77 -11.00 -36.17
N GLU A 877 -22.00 -10.54 -37.40
CA GLU A 877 -21.84 -11.35 -38.63
C GLU A 877 -20.37 -11.64 -39.01
N ASP A 878 -19.42 -10.85 -38.50
CA ASP A 878 -17.98 -11.01 -38.70
C ASP A 878 -17.29 -11.79 -37.58
N CYS A 879 -17.84 -11.69 -36.36
CA CYS A 879 -17.40 -12.35 -35.14
C CYS A 879 -18.57 -13.17 -34.55
N PRO A 880 -18.89 -14.36 -35.08
CA PRO A 880 -20.08 -15.13 -34.68
C PRO A 880 -20.15 -15.47 -33.18
N GLU A 881 -19.00 -15.55 -32.51
CA GLU A 881 -18.94 -15.77 -31.06
C GLU A 881 -19.58 -14.63 -30.22
N ALA A 882 -19.77 -13.44 -30.78
CA ALA A 882 -20.41 -12.31 -30.11
C ALA A 882 -21.94 -12.29 -30.28
N GLU A 883 -22.52 -13.12 -31.15
CA GLU A 883 -23.95 -13.06 -31.53
C GLU A 883 -24.89 -13.24 -30.33
N GLU A 884 -24.61 -14.19 -29.43
CA GLU A 884 -25.42 -14.44 -28.22
C GLU A 884 -25.40 -13.26 -27.24
N VAL A 885 -24.23 -12.63 -27.07
CA VAL A 885 -24.01 -11.50 -26.16
C VAL A 885 -24.71 -10.25 -26.71
N CYS A 886 -24.57 -10.02 -28.02
CA CYS A 886 -25.26 -8.95 -28.72
C CYS A 886 -26.79 -9.08 -28.65
N GLY A 887 -27.34 -10.29 -28.69
CA GLY A 887 -28.78 -10.49 -28.48
C GLY A 887 -29.28 -10.02 -27.12
N LYS A 888 -28.48 -10.18 -26.07
CA LYS A 888 -28.79 -9.71 -24.70
C LYS A 888 -28.59 -8.20 -24.54
N ILE A 889 -27.58 -7.64 -25.21
CA ILE A 889 -27.39 -6.19 -25.28
C ILE A 889 -28.59 -5.54 -26.00
N ASP A 890 -29.02 -6.08 -27.14
CA ASP A 890 -30.21 -5.62 -27.86
C ASP A 890 -31.50 -5.73 -27.01
N GLU A 891 -31.60 -6.71 -26.09
CA GLU A 891 -32.68 -6.79 -25.09
C GLU A 891 -32.57 -5.65 -24.04
N PHE A 892 -31.43 -5.50 -23.37
CA PHE A 892 -31.23 -4.49 -22.31
C PHE A 892 -31.26 -3.04 -22.84
N CYS A 893 -31.00 -2.83 -24.13
CA CYS A 893 -31.03 -1.53 -24.79
C CYS A 893 -32.42 -1.03 -25.19
N ASN A 894 -33.46 -1.83 -24.98
CA ASN A 894 -34.85 -1.44 -25.22
C ASN A 894 -35.71 -1.38 -23.94
N PRO A 895 -35.30 -0.64 -22.89
CA PRO A 895 -36.17 -0.38 -21.75
C PRO A 895 -37.30 0.56 -22.15
N GLU A 896 -38.49 0.34 -21.58
CA GLU A 896 -39.63 1.23 -21.76
C GLU A 896 -39.36 2.57 -21.05
N SER A 897 -39.60 3.69 -21.75
CA SER A 897 -39.44 5.05 -21.24
C SER A 897 -40.35 5.38 -20.04
N LEU A 898 -40.06 6.49 -19.36
CA LEU A 898 -40.94 7.04 -18.31
C LEU A 898 -42.18 7.68 -18.96
N LYS A 899 -43.38 7.17 -18.63
CA LYS A 899 -44.64 7.65 -19.22
C LYS A 899 -45.32 8.69 -18.34
N ILE A 900 -45.24 9.96 -18.77
CA ILE A 900 -45.92 11.09 -18.14
C ILE A 900 -47.32 11.24 -18.77
N LYS A 901 -48.38 10.95 -18.02
CA LYS A 901 -49.77 11.11 -18.48
C LYS A 901 -50.36 12.44 -18.01
N PRO A 902 -50.98 13.25 -18.89
CA PRO A 902 -51.84 14.35 -18.45
C PRO A 902 -53.10 13.80 -17.78
N SER A 903 -53.64 14.54 -16.82
CA SER A 903 -54.79 14.13 -16.02
C SER A 903 -56.09 14.68 -16.59
N ASN A 904 -56.84 13.86 -17.33
CA ASN A 904 -58.19 14.19 -17.79
C ASN A 904 -59.14 14.37 -16.60
N ILE A 905 -59.28 15.61 -16.10
CA ILE A 905 -60.27 15.97 -15.08
C ILE A 905 -61.63 16.07 -15.75
N THR A 906 -62.46 15.04 -15.61
CA THR A 906 -63.88 15.11 -15.99
C THR A 906 -64.62 16.00 -14.99
N THR A 907 -64.87 17.26 -15.36
CA THR A 907 -65.52 18.25 -14.49
C THR A 907 -66.99 17.93 -14.21
N THR A 908 -67.24 17.13 -13.18
CA THR A 908 -68.59 16.86 -12.66
C THR A 908 -69.11 18.08 -11.90
N ILE A 909 -69.62 19.08 -12.63
CA ILE A 909 -70.31 20.23 -12.05
C ILE A 909 -71.50 19.71 -11.24
N THR A 910 -71.45 19.94 -9.92
CA THR A 910 -72.56 19.66 -9.01
C THR A 910 -73.00 20.99 -8.41
N GLU A 911 -74.14 21.49 -8.85
CA GLU A 911 -74.67 22.79 -8.43
C GLU A 911 -75.14 22.75 -6.96
N THR A 912 -74.71 23.71 -6.16
CA THR A 912 -75.27 23.96 -4.82
C THR A 912 -75.39 25.46 -4.58
N GLU A 913 -76.57 26.02 -4.84
CA GLU A 913 -76.88 27.42 -4.54
C GLU A 913 -77.30 27.62 -3.07
N THR A 914 -76.64 28.59 -2.42
CA THR A 914 -77.22 29.64 -1.56
C THR A 914 -78.31 29.30 -0.53
N THR A 915 -77.97 29.39 0.77
CA THR A 915 -78.60 30.32 1.76
C THR A 915 -77.83 30.22 3.09
N VAL A 916 -77.16 31.29 3.58
CA VAL A 916 -77.68 32.42 4.38
C VAL A 916 -78.22 32.02 5.76
N THR A 917 -77.46 32.36 6.80
CA THR A 917 -77.99 32.80 8.10
C THR A 917 -77.18 34.00 8.58
N THR A 918 -77.81 34.98 9.24
CA THR A 918 -77.18 36.23 9.67
C THR A 918 -77.30 36.37 11.18
N GLU A 919 -76.23 36.78 11.86
CA GLU A 919 -76.35 37.39 13.18
C GLU A 919 -75.22 38.40 13.42
N THR A 920 -75.43 39.34 14.35
CA THR A 920 -74.60 40.53 14.56
C THR A 920 -74.51 40.79 16.06
N PHE A 921 -73.38 41.26 16.58
CA PHE A 921 -73.36 42.27 17.66
C PHE A 921 -71.98 42.91 17.85
N VAL A 922 -71.90 43.96 18.67
CA VAL A 922 -70.76 44.90 18.79
C VAL A 922 -70.22 44.93 20.22
N LEU A 923 -68.92 45.23 20.34
CA LEU A 923 -68.10 45.22 21.57
C LEU A 923 -68.50 46.25 22.64
N SER A 924 -68.20 45.96 23.91
CA SER A 924 -67.27 46.69 24.83
C SER A 924 -67.56 46.35 26.32
N PRO A 925 -66.72 46.75 27.31
CA PRO A 925 -65.33 46.29 27.51
C PRO A 925 -64.97 46.00 29.01
N GLU A 926 -63.88 45.27 29.31
CA GLU A 926 -63.03 45.50 30.50
C GLU A 926 -61.72 44.69 30.50
N THR A 927 -60.80 44.96 31.44
CA THR A 927 -59.41 44.44 31.47
C THR A 927 -59.05 43.68 32.74
N SER A 928 -58.33 42.54 32.63
CA SER A 928 -57.63 41.89 33.75
C SER A 928 -56.42 41.06 33.27
N THR A 929 -55.59 40.55 34.19
CA THR A 929 -54.26 39.96 33.91
C THR A 929 -54.01 38.61 34.64
N VAL A 930 -52.79 38.06 34.48
CA VAL A 930 -52.18 36.87 35.17
C VAL A 930 -52.74 35.46 34.81
N PRO A 931 -52.00 34.32 35.03
CA PRO A 931 -51.90 33.30 33.97
C PRO A 931 -52.03 31.80 34.37
N GLY A 932 -52.18 30.93 33.35
CA GLY A 932 -51.55 29.60 33.33
C GLY A 932 -52.45 28.35 33.23
N LYS A 933 -51.81 27.25 32.80
CA LYS A 933 -52.26 25.83 32.72
C LYS A 933 -53.42 25.43 31.78
N THR A 934 -53.00 24.73 30.73
CA THR A 934 -53.48 23.42 30.21
C THR A 934 -54.81 22.84 30.71
N ILE A 935 -55.64 22.39 29.76
CA ILE A 935 -56.33 21.09 29.77
C ILE A 935 -56.33 20.55 28.31
N GLU A 936 -56.29 19.22 28.16
CA GLU A 936 -56.25 18.51 26.88
C GLU A 936 -57.66 18.30 26.28
N ASN A 937 -57.73 17.84 25.02
CA ASN A 937 -58.71 16.84 24.64
C ASN A 937 -58.19 15.95 23.50
N THR A 938 -58.36 14.64 23.66
CA THR A 938 -57.72 13.59 22.86
C THR A 938 -58.75 12.84 22.02
N ILE A 939 -58.41 12.46 20.79
CA ILE A 939 -59.04 11.35 20.04
C ILE A 939 -57.92 10.58 19.32
N THR A 940 -58.09 9.26 19.19
CA THR A 940 -57.04 8.29 18.83
C THR A 940 -57.54 7.34 17.74
N ILE A 941 -56.68 6.79 16.86
CA ILE A 941 -56.80 5.42 16.30
C ILE A 941 -55.48 4.92 15.65
N ILE A 942 -54.76 4.09 16.42
CA ILE A 942 -54.13 2.78 16.07
C ILE A 942 -54.30 2.36 14.59
N LYS A 943 -53.30 2.09 13.75
CA LYS A 943 -52.27 1.00 13.73
C LYS A 943 -51.37 1.20 12.45
N THR A 944 -50.24 0.55 12.12
CA THR A 944 -49.38 -0.54 12.66
C THR A 944 -47.94 -0.34 12.11
N MET A 945 -46.91 -0.97 12.69
CA MET A 945 -45.67 -1.35 12.00
C MET A 945 -45.23 -2.76 12.43
N ASN A 946 -44.52 -3.49 11.57
CA ASN A 946 -43.59 -4.53 12.01
C ASN A 946 -42.17 -3.95 11.99
N GLN A 947 -41.45 -4.08 13.10
CA GLN A 947 -40.04 -3.76 13.23
C GLN A 947 -39.25 -5.08 13.38
N THR A 948 -37.93 -5.03 13.18
CA THR A 948 -36.99 -5.22 14.31
C THR A 948 -35.59 -4.78 13.90
N GLU A 949 -35.11 -3.70 14.50
CA GLU A 949 -33.70 -3.55 14.84
C GLU A 949 -33.63 -2.76 16.17
N ILE A 950 -32.76 -3.15 17.09
CA ILE A 950 -32.87 -2.78 18.51
C ILE A 950 -31.81 -1.74 18.88
N LYS A 951 -32.25 -0.60 19.41
CA LYS A 951 -31.37 0.38 20.06
C LYS A 951 -31.08 -0.03 21.50
N TYR A 952 -29.84 0.19 21.93
CA TYR A 952 -29.54 0.61 23.30
C TYR A 952 -28.91 2.00 23.26
N SER A 953 -29.30 2.87 24.19
CA SER A 953 -28.78 4.23 24.30
C SER A 953 -28.62 4.61 25.76
N SER A 954 -27.37 4.88 26.17
CA SER A 954 -27.04 5.49 27.46
C SER A 954 -26.40 6.85 27.20
N PRO A 955 -26.76 7.92 27.95
CA PRO A 955 -26.21 9.25 27.72
C PRO A 955 -24.73 9.33 28.15
N ILE A 956 -23.85 9.67 27.21
CA ILE A 956 -22.44 9.97 27.50
C ILE A 956 -22.33 11.46 27.84
N THR A 957 -21.92 11.77 29.07
CA THR A 957 -21.58 13.14 29.48
C THR A 957 -20.17 13.49 28.99
N LEU A 958 -20.08 14.47 28.08
CA LEU A 958 -18.83 14.85 27.43
C LEU A 958 -18.32 16.20 27.99
N THR A 959 -17.28 16.15 28.82
CA THR A 959 -16.72 17.32 29.51
C THR A 959 -15.56 17.93 28.70
N THR A 960 -15.82 19.02 27.97
CA THR A 960 -14.82 19.66 27.10
C THR A 960 -14.00 20.72 27.83
N THR A 961 -12.80 20.37 28.32
CA THR A 961 -11.87 21.31 28.95
C THR A 961 -11.16 22.17 27.89
N LYS A 962 -11.49 23.46 27.81
CA LYS A 962 -10.89 24.38 26.83
C LYS A 962 -9.62 25.04 27.37
N PHE A 963 -8.46 24.52 26.96
CA PHE A 963 -7.19 25.23 27.13
C PHE A 963 -7.11 26.43 26.17
N ILE A 964 -6.54 27.53 26.65
CA ILE A 964 -6.11 28.67 25.85
C ILE A 964 -4.65 28.91 26.23
N GLU A 965 -3.74 28.49 25.35
CA GLU A 965 -2.30 28.73 25.49
C GLU A 965 -1.87 29.73 24.42
N GLY A 966 -0.98 30.65 24.76
CA GLY A 966 -0.64 31.79 23.91
C GLY A 966 0.77 32.30 24.14
N ASN A 967 1.34 32.86 23.05
CA ASN A 967 2.69 33.38 22.87
C ASN A 967 3.83 32.36 22.77
N CYS A 968 4.58 32.49 21.68
CA CYS A 968 5.92 31.93 21.53
C CYS A 968 6.95 32.93 22.09
N THR A 969 7.95 32.47 22.87
CA THR A 969 9.33 33.04 22.84
C THR A 969 10.36 32.13 23.53
N THR A 970 11.36 31.70 22.74
CA THR A 970 12.80 31.50 23.06
C THR A 970 13.32 31.15 24.49
N LEU A 971 14.16 30.10 24.50
CA LEU A 971 15.39 29.86 25.29
C LEU A 971 15.38 29.33 26.75
N CYS A 972 15.93 28.11 26.88
CA CYS A 972 16.88 27.55 27.86
C CYS A 972 16.66 27.52 29.40
N ASP A 973 17.22 26.42 29.94
CA ASP A 973 17.67 26.14 31.31
C ASP A 973 16.67 25.79 32.44
N ILE A 974 17.24 25.25 33.52
CA ILE A 974 16.67 24.20 34.38
C ILE A 974 16.27 24.74 35.75
N ASN A 975 15.04 24.47 36.23
CA ASN A 975 14.85 23.83 37.54
C ASN A 975 13.45 23.27 37.82
N THR A 976 13.39 22.37 38.79
CA THR A 976 12.15 21.79 39.36
C THR A 976 11.72 22.51 40.64
N GLN A 977 10.47 22.97 40.71
CA GLN A 977 9.72 22.96 41.98
C GLN A 977 8.19 23.06 41.78
N GLU A 978 7.43 22.62 42.78
CA GLU A 978 5.96 22.66 42.78
C GLU A 978 5.43 24.05 43.15
N THR A 979 4.33 24.47 42.52
CA THR A 979 3.47 25.53 43.06
C THR A 979 2.00 25.28 42.72
N LYS A 980 1.13 25.35 43.73
CA LYS A 980 -0.33 25.30 43.57
C LYS A 980 -0.88 26.70 43.29
N THR A 981 -1.80 26.81 42.33
CA THR A 981 -2.68 27.98 42.19
C THR A 981 -4.10 27.51 41.86
N SER A 982 -5.12 28.28 42.24
CA SER A 982 -6.52 27.85 42.25
C SER A 982 -7.27 28.08 40.92
N PHE A 983 -8.15 27.14 40.59
CA PHE A 983 -9.09 27.27 39.48
C PHE A 983 -10.35 28.06 39.89
N GLN A 984 -10.83 28.92 38.99
CA GLN A 984 -12.22 29.38 38.97
C GLN A 984 -12.99 28.55 37.94
N LEU A 985 -14.18 28.07 38.32
CA LEU A 985 -15.00 27.20 37.47
C LEU A 985 -16.24 27.96 36.96
N THR A 986 -16.36 28.09 35.64
CA THR A 986 -17.55 28.64 34.98
C THR A 986 -18.21 27.57 34.11
N THR A 987 -19.29 26.98 34.61
CA THR A 987 -20.06 25.96 33.89
C THR A 987 -21.07 26.61 32.95
N VAL A 988 -21.07 26.21 31.68
CA VAL A 988 -22.14 26.53 30.72
C VAL A 988 -22.74 25.23 30.23
N THR A 989 -24.05 25.06 30.42
CA THR A 989 -24.77 23.83 30.09
C THR A 989 -25.70 24.07 28.91
N SER A 990 -25.48 23.35 27.81
CA SER A 990 -26.34 23.38 26.62
C SER A 990 -26.80 21.96 26.27
N THR A 991 -28.11 21.76 26.12
CA THR A 991 -28.69 20.47 25.73
C THR A 991 -29.01 20.52 24.24
N VAL A 992 -28.52 19.55 23.46
CA VAL A 992 -28.77 19.47 22.02
C VAL A 992 -29.53 18.19 21.69
N THR A 993 -30.76 18.33 21.22
CA THR A 993 -31.57 17.25 20.65
C THR A 993 -31.26 17.14 19.15
N THR A 994 -30.82 15.99 18.68
CA THR A 994 -30.29 15.83 17.32
C THR A 994 -31.32 15.39 16.28
N THR A 995 -31.53 16.25 15.28
CA THR A 995 -31.90 15.88 13.91
C THR A 995 -31.37 16.96 12.96
N SER A 996 -30.97 16.56 11.75
CA SER A 996 -30.33 17.39 10.71
C SER A 996 -28.93 17.91 11.04
N ILE A 997 -27.93 17.46 10.28
CA ILE A 997 -26.56 18.02 10.32
C ILE A 997 -26.53 19.25 9.41
N ILE A 998 -26.53 20.45 10.01
CA ILE A 998 -26.23 21.69 9.29
C ILE A 998 -24.82 22.14 9.71
N ILE A 999 -23.88 22.13 8.76
CA ILE A 999 -22.52 22.64 8.98
C ILE A 999 -22.56 24.17 8.90
N SER A 1000 -22.92 24.81 10.01
CA SER A 1000 -22.93 26.27 10.15
C SER A 1000 -21.51 26.83 10.15
N THR A 1001 -21.10 27.46 9.05
CA THR A 1001 -19.80 28.15 8.92
C THR A 1001 -19.75 29.44 9.74
N VAL A 1002 -19.27 29.34 10.99
CA VAL A 1002 -19.10 30.50 11.89
C VAL A 1002 -17.91 31.37 11.43
N ARG A 1003 -18.22 32.43 10.67
CA ARG A 1003 -17.25 33.42 10.19
C ARG A 1003 -16.80 34.37 11.31
N LEU A 1004 -15.76 34.00 12.05
CA LEU A 1004 -15.14 34.85 13.08
C LEU A 1004 -14.36 36.03 12.47
N THR A 1005 -14.99 37.19 12.38
CA THR A 1005 -14.35 38.44 11.93
C THR A 1005 -13.54 39.08 13.08
N SER A 1006 -12.23 38.85 13.12
CA SER A 1006 -11.33 39.53 14.08
C SER A 1006 -10.73 40.80 13.46
N THR A 1007 -11.23 41.97 13.84
CA THR A 1007 -10.65 43.27 13.44
C THR A 1007 -9.62 43.76 14.46
N LEU A 1008 -8.36 43.35 14.32
CA LEU A 1008 -7.25 44.04 14.99
C LEU A 1008 -6.67 45.13 14.06
N LYS A 1009 -6.63 46.38 14.54
CA LYS A 1009 -5.99 47.49 13.82
C LYS A 1009 -4.49 47.49 14.09
N CYS A 1010 -3.69 47.21 13.07
CA CYS A 1010 -2.26 47.51 13.07
C CYS A 1010 -2.00 48.69 12.11
N THR A 1011 -1.47 49.80 12.63
CA THR A 1011 -1.06 50.95 11.82
C THR A 1011 0.27 50.68 11.12
N PRO A 1012 0.43 51.04 9.82
CA PRO A 1012 1.66 50.81 9.09
C PRO A 1012 2.73 51.85 9.44
N THR A 1013 3.96 51.38 9.71
CA THR A 1013 5.16 52.22 9.75
C THR A 1013 5.93 52.04 8.44
N LYS A 1014 6.47 53.15 7.91
CA LYS A 1014 7.03 53.24 6.54
C LYS A 1014 8.20 52.28 6.31
N SER A 1015 8.17 51.57 5.19
CA SER A 1015 9.39 51.25 4.44
C SER A 1015 9.75 52.41 3.51
N THR A 1016 11.05 52.62 3.29
CA THR A 1016 11.55 53.51 2.23
C THR A 1016 12.27 52.63 1.22
N THR A 1017 11.96 52.79 -0.06
CA THR A 1017 12.64 52.12 -1.17
C THR A 1017 14.04 52.65 -1.37
N ASP A 1018 14.96 51.80 -1.85
CA ASP A 1018 15.64 52.14 -3.10
C ASP A 1018 16.02 50.88 -3.90
N SER A 1019 16.39 51.05 -5.18
CA SER A 1019 16.53 49.94 -6.15
C SER A 1019 17.70 50.14 -7.12
N THR A 1020 18.58 49.14 -7.25
CA THR A 1020 19.53 49.06 -8.38
C THR A 1020 19.99 47.63 -8.72
N LYS A 1021 19.58 47.19 -9.91
CA LYS A 1021 20.33 46.43 -10.94
C LYS A 1021 21.11 45.12 -10.62
N GLU A 1022 20.78 44.17 -11.51
CA GLU A 1022 21.67 43.25 -12.25
C GLU A 1022 22.13 41.91 -11.64
N THR A 1023 22.42 41.00 -12.56
CA THR A 1023 22.32 39.55 -12.38
C THR A 1023 23.70 38.90 -12.39
N GLN A 1024 24.03 38.11 -11.37
CA GLN A 1024 25.00 37.02 -11.51
C GLN A 1024 24.83 35.91 -10.47
N LYS A 1025 25.28 34.71 -10.84
CA LYS A 1025 25.09 33.43 -10.16
C LYS A 1025 26.29 33.11 -9.25
N PRO A 1026 26.09 32.78 -7.96
CA PRO A 1026 27.14 32.22 -7.11
C PRO A 1026 27.00 30.71 -6.88
N GLU A 1027 28.13 30.08 -6.57
CA GLU A 1027 28.27 28.67 -6.14
C GLU A 1027 28.34 28.59 -4.60
N PRO A 1028 28.09 27.42 -3.96
CA PRO A 1028 28.05 27.32 -2.50
C PRO A 1028 29.44 27.34 -1.85
N THR A 1029 29.75 28.43 -1.13
CA THR A 1029 30.92 28.51 -0.24
C THR A 1029 30.71 27.78 1.09
N TRP A 1030 31.79 27.20 1.62
CA TRP A 1030 31.83 26.58 2.94
C TRP A 1030 32.06 27.62 4.04
N CYS A 1031 31.60 27.33 5.26
CA CYS A 1031 32.01 28.05 6.47
C CYS A 1031 32.41 27.07 7.58
N THR A 1032 33.70 26.94 7.84
CA THR A 1032 34.25 26.50 9.12
C THR A 1032 34.32 27.68 10.09
N THR A 1033 33.94 27.47 11.35
CA THR A 1033 34.23 28.41 12.45
C THR A 1033 35.37 27.84 13.28
N ASP A 1034 36.47 28.59 13.38
CA ASP A 1034 37.66 28.19 14.13
C ASP A 1034 37.82 28.98 15.44
N SER A 1035 38.70 28.51 16.32
CA SER A 1035 38.88 29.00 17.69
C SER A 1035 39.57 30.37 17.77
N THR A 1036 39.09 31.24 18.66
CA THR A 1036 39.72 32.55 18.92
C THR A 1036 40.85 32.48 19.93
N LYS A 1037 42.03 33.04 19.59
CA LYS A 1037 42.61 34.20 20.30
C LYS A 1037 43.87 34.77 19.62
N GLU A 1038 44.16 36.02 19.97
CA GLU A 1038 45.29 36.85 19.51
C GLU A 1038 46.63 36.37 20.13
N THR A 1039 47.84 36.81 19.76
CA THR A 1039 48.25 38.15 19.26
C THR A 1039 49.55 38.12 18.41
N GLN A 1040 49.68 39.14 17.54
CA GLN A 1040 50.86 39.68 16.79
C GLN A 1040 52.27 39.05 17.02
N LYS A 1041 52.99 38.54 15.99
CA LYS A 1041 53.82 39.21 14.93
C LYS A 1041 55.30 39.49 15.36
N PRO A 1042 56.31 39.53 14.47
CA PRO A 1042 56.88 38.40 13.68
C PRO A 1042 58.45 38.34 13.67
N GLU A 1043 58.98 37.49 12.74
CA GLU A 1043 60.30 37.55 12.06
C GLU A 1043 61.53 36.80 12.66
N PRO A 1044 62.52 36.36 11.82
CA PRO A 1044 63.07 35.00 11.96
C PRO A 1044 64.61 34.84 11.87
N THR A 1045 65.15 33.69 12.33
CA THR A 1045 66.49 33.23 11.88
C THR A 1045 66.77 31.72 12.05
N LYS A 1046 67.39 31.15 11.01
CA LYS A 1046 68.52 30.18 11.02
C LYS A 1046 68.47 28.82 11.78
N SER A 1047 68.30 27.77 10.97
CA SER A 1047 69.31 26.70 10.66
C SER A 1047 69.69 25.57 11.65
N THR A 1048 69.70 24.36 11.07
CA THR A 1048 70.61 23.20 11.31
C THR A 1048 70.61 22.47 12.66
N THR A 1049 69.84 21.38 12.71
CA THR A 1049 70.28 19.99 12.99
C THR A 1049 71.63 19.74 13.69
N ASP A 1050 71.55 19.15 14.89
CA ASP A 1050 72.31 17.98 15.39
C ASP A 1050 71.70 17.57 16.76
N SER A 1051 71.80 16.33 17.30
CA SER A 1051 72.15 15.02 16.72
C SER A 1051 71.59 13.87 17.60
N THR A 1052 71.62 12.64 17.06
CA THR A 1052 71.55 11.29 17.69
C THR A 1052 71.21 11.05 19.18
N LYS A 1053 70.30 10.07 19.39
CA LYS A 1053 70.29 9.06 20.50
C LYS A 1053 70.00 9.59 21.93
N GLU A 1054 69.71 8.79 22.98
CA GLU A 1054 69.86 7.34 23.17
C GLU A 1054 68.66 6.67 23.92
N THR A 1055 68.88 5.66 24.77
CA THR A 1055 67.91 4.57 25.05
C THR A 1055 67.46 4.44 26.52
N GLN A 1056 66.39 3.66 26.72
CA GLN A 1056 66.06 2.80 27.88
C GLN A 1056 65.22 3.32 29.07
N LYS A 1057 64.45 2.35 29.60
CA LYS A 1057 63.57 2.32 30.78
C LYS A 1057 64.42 2.41 32.08
N PRO A 1058 63.86 2.79 33.25
CA PRO A 1058 63.21 1.76 34.09
C PRO A 1058 62.00 2.21 34.94
N GLU A 1059 61.46 1.21 35.66
CA GLU A 1059 60.45 1.15 36.74
C GLU A 1059 61.12 1.35 38.14
N PRO A 1060 60.52 1.13 39.35
CA PRO A 1060 59.09 1.04 39.80
C PRO A 1060 58.73 1.59 41.25
N THR A 1061 57.41 1.71 41.55
CA THR A 1061 56.70 1.39 42.85
C THR A 1061 56.89 2.15 44.20
N TRP A 1062 55.91 1.90 45.11
CA TRP A 1062 55.74 2.16 46.59
C TRP A 1062 55.05 3.49 47.01
N CYS A 1063 54.02 3.61 47.88
CA CYS A 1063 53.31 2.83 48.97
C CYS A 1063 53.64 3.32 50.41
N THR A 1064 52.78 3.34 51.46
CA THR A 1064 51.32 3.05 51.71
C THR A 1064 50.93 3.47 53.15
N THR A 1065 49.68 3.87 53.48
CA THR A 1065 49.16 3.94 54.89
C THR A 1065 47.62 3.86 55.09
N ASP A 1066 47.15 2.68 55.51
CA ASP A 1066 46.36 2.33 56.74
C ASP A 1066 45.07 3.04 57.25
N SER A 1067 44.46 2.38 58.26
CA SER A 1067 43.05 2.49 58.73
C SER A 1067 42.89 2.84 60.22
N ILE A 1068 41.64 3.08 60.68
CA ILE A 1068 41.17 2.82 62.07
C ILE A 1068 39.62 2.70 62.11
N LYS A 1069 39.06 2.05 63.16
CA LYS A 1069 37.61 1.94 63.46
C LYS A 1069 37.26 2.72 64.75
N GLU A 1070 35.98 3.06 64.95
CA GLU A 1070 35.10 2.48 66.00
C GLU A 1070 34.00 3.45 66.56
N THR A 1071 32.83 2.88 66.89
CA THR A 1071 31.74 3.37 67.78
C THR A 1071 30.88 4.61 67.48
N GLN A 1072 29.57 4.41 67.73
CA GLN A 1072 28.50 5.36 68.12
C GLN A 1072 28.05 6.42 67.07
N LYS A 1073 26.78 6.81 67.03
CA LYS A 1073 25.65 6.53 67.96
C LYS A 1073 24.37 6.17 67.21
#